data_AF-A0A5F8GP81-F1
#
_entry.id   AF-A0A5F8GP81-F1
#
_cell.length_a   1.000
_cell.length_b   1.000
_cell.length_c   1.000
_cell.angle_alpha   90.00
_cell.angle_beta   90.00
_cell.angle_gamma   90.00
#
_symmetry.space_group_name_H-M   'P 1'
#
loop_
_entity.id
_entity.type
_entity.pdbx_description
1 polymer ?
#
loop_
_entity_poly.entity_id
_entity_poly.type
_entity_poly.pdbx_seq_one_letter_code
_entity_poly.pdbx_strand_id
1 'polypeptide(L)'
;MRFPVKIALLLLWNICTAQDCNKAPPRRATELLTGTWSESVYAEGTRAIYKCRPGYRTLGSIVLECKNGEWTSLYPHRICMRKPCGHPGDINFGSFELLEETEFLFGAKVVYKCNEGYQLVSPFNFRVCEADGWSNDVPFCEVIKCSAVATPENGRIVTSSLDLNQEFTFGQVIQFSCNPGFALNGDRKIHCSTDGDWSAQVPTCEEIICQKPSIQNGNLLSKLKPSYKENERIQYNCASGYKPVERGDAICTERGWTPEISCREVTCDPPSLTNGNVHNLREKYRGDEEIYYQCKTGFYPPSTGNKATCTTEGWSPLPRCNWKPCQYPVIENGELYKPYYQSEDYIQRSFPASIGKEMFYHCNDHFEPVRGTNSYYSYWTKFICTEKGWNPVPKCIRQCSIRSIPNGQFSPREERFNEGEVITVKCNQGYSLKNNKDKIECTKKGWSVVPNCEKLKTCSVFRMKVNNGFFTDSNMYYIINTSANYQCKEGYGTTNGERNGFITCGKNGWLGQATCIKICDIPQFINAKQKGKKTFLKPKERLEYECMDGYEFGRGQTKGFKTCYDDEWPTVVECYEKACSLPILHQMEPNIKKDKYQVGDVLTFRCIRGFKIAGPSSVQCYHFGWSPRLPTCKKEVNCCEQPPEILNGIAKDSKKKVYCHNDVVEYNCDLGFVRRGPKKIQCNDGEWTTLPTCIEEKKRCSGVPELVHGYIQTPDLSYSHGASVEYGCVENFIMVGKKTSTCIHGHWTQPPTCIEQDRLGRCASKIFEDFQVNLNNEFDDIVISYKCNWNSEFKSTKCINGRWSPPLSCSKGKSCAPPPQIPNSQDMNITMNYEDGEKFGVICKENYLLQGQEEIICENGLWNSLPRCIEKIRKCGRPPPINDGDITTFPLPEYVPESRVEYRCQKYYMLQGSRFVTCKNGIWTDPPTCLRIPCGEPPQIHNGIIPKVSKSYEFGEEVTYTCEEGYNIDGLATITCSGGTWSSPPQCKDVRCSRPPRFNNADMVVTSKSYYMPGDKVVYRCLSNFQPEGSTEVICIGPNWKGDPQCKEEIRKCGPPPSIDNGDITTFPLPEYAPESRVEYRCHQFYVSQGSRFVTCKNGIWTDPPICLETCTISERIMRRNNIQLRWKHTEKIYSRPRLHIEFSCIWGYRMAEGSPPFRSICVEGKINYPICE
;
A
#
# COMPACT_ATOMS: atom_id res chain seq x y z
N MET A 1 -52.81 59.10 -55.56
CA MET A 1 -53.60 59.50 -56.76
C MET A 1 -53.95 58.25 -57.57
N ARG A 2 -54.72 58.35 -58.66
CA ARG A 2 -55.31 57.20 -59.40
C ARG A 2 -54.64 56.97 -60.77
N PHE A 3 -54.41 55.69 -61.11
CA PHE A 3 -54.48 55.09 -62.47
C PHE A 3 -53.48 55.55 -63.57
N PRO A 4 -53.34 54.84 -64.73
CA PRO A 4 -53.79 53.47 -65.10
C PRO A 4 -52.84 52.58 -65.98
N VAL A 5 -53.24 51.30 -66.14
CA VAL A 5 -53.37 50.53 -67.41
C VAL A 5 -52.33 49.47 -67.89
N LYS A 6 -52.91 48.29 -68.15
CA LYS A 6 -52.60 47.13 -69.05
C LYS A 6 -51.47 46.11 -68.76
N ILE A 7 -51.97 44.89 -68.52
CA ILE A 7 -51.35 43.58 -68.41
C ILE A 7 -51.15 42.94 -69.80
N ALA A 8 -50.05 42.20 -70.02
CA ALA A 8 -50.06 40.81 -70.55
C ALA A 8 -48.65 40.19 -70.72
N LEU A 9 -48.52 38.92 -70.26
CA LEU A 9 -47.63 37.87 -70.80
C LEU A 9 -46.12 38.16 -70.96
N LEU A 10 -45.40 38.21 -69.83
CA LEU A 10 -44.02 37.74 -69.73
C LEU A 10 -43.76 37.18 -68.32
N LEU A 11 -42.77 36.29 -68.18
CA LEU A 11 -42.32 35.62 -66.94
C LEU A 11 -43.28 34.61 -66.29
N LEU A 12 -43.23 33.36 -66.77
CA LEU A 12 -43.47 32.17 -65.93
C LEU A 12 -42.28 31.20 -66.02
N TRP A 13 -41.56 31.13 -64.89
CA TRP A 13 -40.69 30.04 -64.41
C TRP A 13 -39.58 29.46 -65.31
N ASN A 14 -38.33 29.68 -64.87
CA ASN A 14 -37.30 28.64 -64.98
C ASN A 14 -37.65 27.52 -63.99
N ILE A 15 -37.88 26.30 -64.48
CA ILE A 15 -37.98 25.10 -63.65
C ILE A 15 -36.78 24.20 -63.97
N CYS A 16 -35.97 23.87 -62.97
CA CYS A 16 -35.08 22.71 -63.09
C CYS A 16 -35.95 21.46 -62.92
N THR A 17 -36.28 20.78 -64.02
CA THR A 17 -37.07 19.54 -63.98
C THR A 17 -36.24 18.41 -63.38
N ALA A 18 -36.63 17.94 -62.19
CA ALA A 18 -36.22 16.62 -61.72
C ALA A 18 -36.71 15.56 -62.72
N GLN A 19 -35.96 14.46 -62.88
CA GLN A 19 -36.23 13.46 -63.90
C GLN A 19 -36.50 12.09 -63.27
N ASP A 20 -37.75 11.63 -63.38
CA ASP A 20 -38.24 10.43 -62.71
C ASP A 20 -37.78 9.12 -63.41
N CYS A 21 -37.65 8.06 -62.61
CA CYS A 21 -37.24 6.73 -63.08
C CYS A 21 -38.41 5.99 -63.75
N ASN A 22 -38.43 5.98 -65.08
CA ASN A 22 -39.47 5.33 -65.92
C ASN A 22 -39.41 3.78 -65.95
N LYS A 23 -38.79 3.15 -64.95
CA LYS A 23 -38.64 1.69 -64.80
C LYS A 23 -38.55 1.32 -63.32
N ALA A 24 -39.10 0.16 -62.95
CA ALA A 24 -38.95 -0.42 -61.62
C ALA A 24 -37.48 -0.79 -61.29
N PRO A 25 -37.09 -0.91 -60.00
CA PRO A 25 -35.73 -1.22 -59.59
C PRO A 25 -35.20 -2.54 -60.18
N PRO A 26 -33.92 -2.61 -60.60
CA PRO A 26 -33.38 -3.78 -61.29
C PRO A 26 -33.31 -5.00 -60.37
N ARG A 27 -33.87 -6.14 -60.81
CA ARG A 27 -33.71 -7.43 -60.13
C ARG A 27 -32.27 -7.95 -60.33
N ARG A 28 -31.70 -8.60 -59.32
CA ARG A 28 -30.32 -9.12 -59.33
C ARG A 28 -30.26 -10.60 -58.96
N ALA A 29 -29.08 -11.21 -59.12
CA ALA A 29 -28.89 -12.65 -58.98
C ALA A 29 -28.69 -13.13 -57.54
N THR A 30 -27.92 -12.41 -56.72
CA THR A 30 -27.67 -12.76 -55.30
C THR A 30 -28.60 -12.03 -54.34
N GLU A 31 -29.25 -10.95 -54.79
CA GLU A 31 -30.22 -10.18 -54.02
C GLU A 31 -31.69 -10.43 -54.44
N LEU A 32 -32.60 -10.15 -53.51
CA LEU A 32 -34.05 -10.14 -53.64
C LEU A 32 -34.54 -8.70 -53.39
N LEU A 33 -35.25 -8.12 -54.36
CA LEU A 33 -35.91 -6.81 -54.20
C LEU A 33 -37.09 -6.95 -53.22
N THR A 34 -37.19 -6.05 -52.25
CA THR A 34 -38.25 -6.06 -51.22
C THR A 34 -39.40 -5.13 -51.60
N GLY A 35 -40.64 -5.58 -51.42
CA GLY A 35 -41.85 -4.81 -51.71
C GLY A 35 -42.40 -5.03 -53.12
N THR A 36 -43.58 -4.46 -53.39
CA THR A 36 -44.26 -4.49 -54.69
C THR A 36 -43.90 -3.27 -55.53
N TRP A 37 -43.38 -3.51 -56.73
CA TRP A 37 -42.91 -2.47 -57.65
C TRP A 37 -43.65 -2.59 -58.99
N SER A 38 -44.84 -1.98 -59.04
CA SER A 38 -45.83 -2.12 -60.13
C SER A 38 -46.19 -0.79 -60.82
N GLU A 39 -45.54 0.31 -60.47
CA GLU A 39 -45.75 1.63 -61.08
C GLU A 39 -44.83 1.77 -62.30
N SER A 40 -45.25 2.54 -63.31
CA SER A 40 -44.48 2.76 -64.54
C SER A 40 -43.45 3.88 -64.43
N VAL A 41 -43.61 4.78 -63.46
CA VAL A 41 -42.77 5.96 -63.23
C VAL A 41 -42.57 6.14 -61.73
N TYR A 42 -41.32 6.35 -61.29
CA TYR A 42 -40.96 6.53 -59.88
C TYR A 42 -40.27 7.87 -59.67
N ALA A 43 -40.77 8.66 -58.72
CA ALA A 43 -40.26 10.01 -58.44
C ALA A 43 -38.77 10.03 -58.07
N GLU A 44 -38.07 11.09 -58.48
CA GLU A 44 -36.70 11.41 -58.03
C GLU A 44 -36.57 11.27 -56.50
N GLY A 45 -35.55 10.53 -56.04
CA GLY A 45 -35.34 10.23 -54.62
C GLY A 45 -36.10 9.02 -54.06
N THR A 46 -36.91 8.30 -54.85
CA THR A 46 -37.55 7.04 -54.41
C THR A 46 -36.49 5.99 -54.06
N ARG A 47 -36.69 5.20 -52.99
CA ARG A 47 -35.69 4.24 -52.46
C ARG A 47 -36.15 2.79 -52.49
N ALA A 48 -35.35 1.92 -53.11
CA ALA A 48 -35.57 0.48 -53.23
C ALA A 48 -34.64 -0.31 -52.30
N ILE A 49 -35.19 -1.24 -51.51
CA ILE A 49 -34.43 -2.01 -50.51
C ILE A 49 -34.30 -3.47 -50.94
N TYR A 50 -33.10 -4.02 -50.82
CA TYR A 50 -32.77 -5.39 -51.21
C TYR A 50 -32.29 -6.22 -50.00
N LYS A 51 -32.65 -7.51 -50.00
CA LYS A 51 -32.17 -8.54 -49.07
C LYS A 51 -31.33 -9.56 -49.84
N CYS A 52 -30.47 -10.34 -49.18
CA CYS A 52 -29.81 -11.46 -49.85
C CYS A 52 -30.77 -12.64 -50.06
N ARG A 53 -30.52 -13.45 -51.09
CA ARG A 53 -31.14 -14.76 -51.26
C ARG A 53 -30.56 -15.79 -50.27
N PRO A 54 -31.25 -16.91 -49.98
CA PRO A 54 -30.70 -18.02 -49.19
C PRO A 54 -29.33 -18.47 -49.71
N GLY A 55 -28.44 -18.87 -48.78
CA GLY A 55 -27.03 -19.13 -49.08
C GLY A 55 -26.12 -17.89 -49.13
N TYR A 56 -26.67 -16.66 -49.06
CA TYR A 56 -25.90 -15.40 -49.11
C TYR A 56 -26.20 -14.44 -47.94
N ARG A 57 -25.24 -13.58 -47.58
CA ARG A 57 -25.32 -12.59 -46.47
C ARG A 57 -24.71 -11.24 -46.83
N THR A 58 -25.20 -10.15 -46.21
CA THR A 58 -24.70 -8.76 -46.33
C THR A 58 -24.54 -8.12 -44.94
N LEU A 59 -23.62 -7.16 -44.81
CA LEU A 59 -23.48 -6.33 -43.61
C LEU A 59 -24.32 -5.05 -43.75
N GLY A 60 -25.61 -5.18 -43.38
CA GLY A 60 -26.59 -4.11 -43.42
C GLY A 60 -27.33 -3.96 -44.76
N SER A 61 -28.36 -3.13 -44.76
CA SER A 61 -29.30 -2.98 -45.88
C SER A 61 -28.64 -2.45 -47.14
N ILE A 62 -28.92 -3.13 -48.26
CA ILE A 62 -28.61 -2.71 -49.62
C ILE A 62 -29.76 -1.82 -50.10
N VAL A 63 -29.45 -0.58 -50.50
CA VAL A 63 -30.46 0.43 -50.87
C VAL A 63 -30.03 1.11 -52.17
N LEU A 64 -30.93 1.12 -53.16
CA LEU A 64 -30.81 1.93 -54.37
C LEU A 64 -31.76 3.13 -54.28
N GLU A 65 -31.39 4.25 -54.87
CA GLU A 65 -32.15 5.50 -54.91
C GLU A 65 -32.26 5.99 -56.36
N CYS A 66 -33.48 6.33 -56.79
CA CYS A 66 -33.72 6.95 -58.08
C CYS A 66 -33.05 8.33 -58.12
N LYS A 67 -32.13 8.53 -59.07
CA LYS A 67 -31.44 9.80 -59.33
C LYS A 67 -31.29 10.07 -60.81
N ASN A 68 -31.75 11.23 -61.26
CA ASN A 68 -31.72 11.69 -62.66
C ASN A 68 -32.25 10.61 -63.64
N GLY A 69 -33.30 9.88 -63.25
CA GLY A 69 -33.92 8.83 -64.06
C GLY A 69 -33.29 7.43 -63.95
N GLU A 70 -32.21 7.24 -63.20
CA GLU A 70 -31.56 5.92 -62.99
C GLU A 70 -31.51 5.46 -61.52
N TRP A 71 -31.51 4.14 -61.30
CA TRP A 71 -31.44 3.52 -59.97
C TRP A 71 -29.98 3.37 -59.48
N THR A 72 -29.49 4.35 -58.73
CA THR A 72 -28.12 4.40 -58.21
C THR A 72 -27.98 3.72 -56.85
N SER A 73 -26.84 3.10 -56.53
CA SER A 73 -26.63 2.50 -55.19
C SER A 73 -26.24 3.56 -54.16
N LEU A 74 -26.98 3.64 -53.05
CA LEU A 74 -26.70 4.58 -51.97
C LEU A 74 -25.49 4.14 -51.11
N TYR A 75 -25.12 2.87 -51.18
CA TYR A 75 -23.98 2.28 -50.45
C TYR A 75 -23.24 1.25 -51.36
N PRO A 76 -22.35 1.67 -52.27
CA PRO A 76 -21.74 0.80 -53.27
C PRO A 76 -21.05 -0.47 -52.74
N HIS A 77 -20.46 -0.40 -51.54
CA HIS A 77 -19.73 -1.52 -50.93
C HIS A 77 -20.62 -2.56 -50.23
N ARG A 78 -21.95 -2.39 -50.18
CA ARG A 78 -22.86 -3.38 -49.57
C ARG A 78 -23.37 -4.35 -50.64
N ILE A 79 -22.82 -5.57 -50.59
CA ILE A 79 -23.12 -6.66 -51.53
C ILE A 79 -23.35 -7.99 -50.76
N CYS A 80 -24.01 -8.94 -51.41
CA CYS A 80 -24.31 -10.26 -50.86
C CYS A 80 -23.19 -11.28 -51.17
N MET A 81 -22.61 -11.88 -50.13
CA MET A 81 -21.50 -12.85 -50.18
C MET A 81 -21.95 -14.25 -49.73
N ARG A 82 -21.30 -15.33 -50.19
CA ARG A 82 -21.60 -16.73 -49.78
C ARG A 82 -21.59 -16.89 -48.24
N LYS A 83 -22.53 -17.69 -47.72
CA LYS A 83 -22.59 -18.10 -46.30
C LYS A 83 -21.60 -19.24 -46.07
N PRO A 84 -20.81 -19.24 -44.97
CA PRO A 84 -20.03 -20.41 -44.55
C PRO A 84 -20.91 -21.43 -43.80
N CYS A 85 -20.68 -22.73 -44.03
CA CYS A 85 -21.32 -23.80 -43.25
C CYS A 85 -20.58 -24.16 -41.96
N GLY A 86 -19.33 -23.69 -41.79
CA GLY A 86 -18.46 -24.13 -40.71
C GLY A 86 -17.85 -25.52 -40.97
N HIS A 87 -17.17 -26.07 -39.97
CA HIS A 87 -16.42 -27.33 -40.10
C HIS A 87 -17.34 -28.50 -40.48
N PRO A 88 -16.96 -29.37 -41.43
CA PRO A 88 -17.75 -30.55 -41.81
C PRO A 88 -17.84 -31.62 -40.71
N GLY A 89 -17.00 -31.53 -39.67
CA GLY A 89 -17.03 -32.47 -38.54
C GLY A 89 -16.25 -33.76 -38.79
N ASP A 90 -15.49 -34.14 -37.79
CA ASP A 90 -14.52 -35.24 -37.79
C ASP A 90 -15.18 -36.58 -37.49
N ILE A 91 -14.60 -37.68 -38.01
CA ILE A 91 -15.08 -39.05 -37.75
C ILE A 91 -14.20 -39.77 -36.74
N ASN A 92 -14.83 -40.48 -35.80
CA ASN A 92 -14.12 -41.35 -34.89
C ASN A 92 -13.48 -42.51 -35.66
N PHE A 93 -12.18 -42.70 -35.44
CA PHE A 93 -11.36 -43.70 -36.14
C PHE A 93 -11.36 -43.54 -37.67
N GLY A 94 -11.27 -42.29 -38.15
CA GLY A 94 -11.03 -41.98 -39.55
C GLY A 94 -10.57 -40.54 -39.79
N SER A 95 -10.68 -40.07 -41.03
CA SER A 95 -10.36 -38.71 -41.50
C SER A 95 -11.29 -38.26 -42.64
N PHE A 96 -11.16 -37.01 -43.09
CA PHE A 96 -11.85 -36.49 -44.27
C PHE A 96 -10.99 -35.51 -45.10
N GLU A 97 -11.37 -35.29 -46.35
CA GLU A 97 -10.72 -34.41 -47.32
C GLU A 97 -11.75 -33.48 -47.99
N LEU A 98 -11.35 -32.27 -48.37
CA LEU A 98 -12.19 -31.24 -49.03
C LEU A 98 -11.91 -31.26 -50.55
N LEU A 99 -12.98 -31.30 -51.36
CA LEU A 99 -12.90 -31.29 -52.82
C LEU A 99 -13.17 -29.90 -53.39
N GLU A 100 -12.36 -29.52 -54.38
CA GLU A 100 -12.53 -28.40 -55.34
C GLU A 100 -12.61 -26.96 -54.76
N GLU A 101 -12.70 -26.79 -53.44
CA GLU A 101 -12.72 -25.49 -52.75
C GLU A 101 -11.64 -25.40 -51.66
N THR A 102 -11.22 -24.19 -51.27
CA THR A 102 -10.29 -23.97 -50.14
C THR A 102 -10.99 -23.58 -48.84
N GLU A 103 -12.29 -23.28 -48.87
CA GLU A 103 -13.08 -22.82 -47.72
C GLU A 103 -14.46 -23.50 -47.66
N PHE A 104 -15.00 -23.66 -46.45
CA PHE A 104 -16.31 -24.28 -46.20
C PHE A 104 -17.49 -23.34 -46.51
N LEU A 105 -17.57 -22.85 -47.76
CA LEU A 105 -18.59 -21.93 -48.26
C LEU A 105 -19.72 -22.65 -49.00
N PHE A 106 -20.91 -22.06 -49.00
CA PHE A 106 -22.12 -22.54 -49.70
C PHE A 106 -21.82 -23.08 -51.10
N GLY A 107 -21.86 -24.40 -51.26
CA GLY A 107 -21.50 -25.17 -52.47
C GLY A 107 -20.38 -26.22 -52.29
N ALA A 108 -19.53 -26.12 -51.26
CA ALA A 108 -18.35 -26.99 -51.08
C ALA A 108 -18.69 -28.46 -50.70
N LYS A 109 -17.81 -29.43 -51.02
CA LYS A 109 -18.03 -30.88 -50.78
C LYS A 109 -16.83 -31.58 -50.12
N VAL A 110 -17.08 -32.49 -49.18
CA VAL A 110 -16.05 -33.24 -48.41
C VAL A 110 -16.27 -34.75 -48.47
N VAL A 111 -15.22 -35.56 -48.32
CA VAL A 111 -15.23 -37.05 -48.42
C VAL A 111 -14.43 -37.71 -47.27
N TYR A 112 -14.88 -38.87 -46.78
CA TYR A 112 -14.48 -39.52 -45.51
C TYR A 112 -13.85 -40.92 -45.69
N LYS A 113 -12.97 -41.33 -44.76
CA LYS A 113 -12.22 -42.61 -44.78
C LYS A 113 -11.86 -43.12 -43.37
N CYS A 114 -11.98 -44.42 -43.08
CA CYS A 114 -11.61 -45.02 -41.78
C CYS A 114 -10.10 -45.34 -41.63
N ASN A 115 -9.69 -45.53 -40.38
CA ASN A 115 -8.34 -45.89 -39.93
C ASN A 115 -8.15 -47.42 -39.80
N GLU A 116 -6.90 -47.87 -39.74
CA GLU A 116 -6.52 -49.29 -39.56
C GLU A 116 -7.14 -49.90 -38.30
N GLY A 117 -7.63 -51.14 -38.42
CA GLY A 117 -8.39 -51.83 -37.36
C GLY A 117 -9.89 -51.50 -37.32
N TYR A 118 -10.38 -50.58 -38.18
CA TYR A 118 -11.77 -50.15 -38.24
C TYR A 118 -12.34 -50.13 -39.67
N GLN A 119 -13.62 -50.47 -39.83
CA GLN A 119 -14.35 -50.53 -41.10
C GLN A 119 -15.52 -49.52 -41.16
N LEU A 120 -15.81 -48.95 -42.34
CA LEU A 120 -16.89 -47.97 -42.52
C LEU A 120 -18.26 -48.66 -42.55
N VAL A 121 -19.21 -48.18 -41.74
CA VAL A 121 -20.57 -48.76 -41.62
C VAL A 121 -21.67 -47.84 -42.19
N SER A 122 -21.38 -46.56 -42.43
CA SER A 122 -22.37 -45.59 -42.90
C SER A 122 -22.68 -45.67 -44.42
N PRO A 123 -23.92 -45.36 -44.85
CA PRO A 123 -24.33 -45.48 -46.27
C PRO A 123 -23.65 -44.50 -47.24
N PHE A 124 -23.18 -43.36 -46.73
CA PHE A 124 -22.51 -42.32 -47.50
C PHE A 124 -21.18 -41.97 -46.84
N ASN A 125 -20.17 -41.68 -47.64
CA ASN A 125 -18.87 -41.22 -47.19
C ASN A 125 -18.59 -39.75 -47.57
N PHE A 126 -19.61 -38.91 -47.79
CA PHE A 126 -19.43 -37.51 -48.17
C PHE A 126 -20.50 -36.57 -47.57
N ARG A 127 -20.24 -35.26 -47.58
CA ARG A 127 -21.19 -34.18 -47.21
C ARG A 127 -21.04 -32.99 -48.18
N VAL A 128 -22.08 -32.20 -48.39
CA VAL A 128 -22.10 -30.96 -49.20
C VAL A 128 -22.63 -29.79 -48.37
N CYS A 129 -22.06 -28.59 -48.54
CA CYS A 129 -22.43 -27.38 -47.82
C CYS A 129 -23.59 -26.64 -48.53
N GLU A 130 -24.78 -26.74 -47.96
CA GLU A 130 -26.03 -26.18 -48.49
C GLU A 130 -26.40 -24.85 -47.80
N ALA A 131 -27.59 -24.31 -48.09
CA ALA A 131 -27.98 -22.97 -47.63
C ALA A 131 -28.08 -22.89 -46.10
N ASP A 132 -28.42 -24.00 -45.44
CA ASP A 132 -28.73 -24.06 -44.01
C ASP A 132 -27.70 -24.84 -43.18
N GLY A 133 -26.97 -25.79 -43.79
CA GLY A 133 -25.93 -26.58 -43.13
C GLY A 133 -25.27 -27.59 -44.08
N TRP A 134 -24.68 -28.67 -43.53
CA TRP A 134 -24.14 -29.78 -44.31
C TRP A 134 -25.23 -30.84 -44.60
N SER A 135 -25.28 -31.35 -45.84
CA SER A 135 -26.39 -32.11 -46.47
C SER A 135 -26.92 -33.38 -45.79
N ASN A 136 -26.12 -34.02 -44.94
CA ASN A 136 -26.41 -35.30 -44.28
C ASN A 136 -25.50 -35.45 -43.06
N ASP A 137 -25.68 -36.45 -42.22
CA ASP A 137 -24.84 -36.65 -41.02
C ASP A 137 -23.41 -37.15 -41.30
N VAL A 138 -22.60 -37.15 -40.23
CA VAL A 138 -21.18 -37.54 -40.19
C VAL A 138 -21.03 -39.08 -40.22
N PRO A 139 -20.18 -39.66 -41.09
CA PRO A 139 -20.02 -41.12 -41.20
C PRO A 139 -19.37 -41.82 -39.98
N PHE A 140 -19.42 -43.15 -39.91
CA PHE A 140 -19.00 -43.94 -38.73
C PHE A 140 -18.20 -45.21 -39.07
N CYS A 141 -17.25 -45.58 -38.18
CA CYS A 141 -16.33 -46.71 -38.32
C CYS A 141 -16.37 -47.67 -37.08
N GLU A 142 -16.37 -49.00 -37.30
CA GLU A 142 -16.48 -50.06 -36.26
C GLU A 142 -15.27 -51.04 -36.23
N VAL A 143 -15.01 -51.73 -35.12
CA VAL A 143 -13.75 -52.46 -34.78
C VAL A 143 -13.80 -53.99 -34.96
N ILE A 144 -12.62 -54.62 -35.17
CA ILE A 144 -12.38 -56.07 -35.43
C ILE A 144 -12.20 -56.90 -34.13
N LYS A 145 -12.38 -58.24 -34.19
CA LYS A 145 -12.46 -59.19 -33.04
C LYS A 145 -11.75 -60.55 -33.26
N CYS A 146 -11.52 -61.30 -32.16
CA CYS A 146 -10.80 -62.57 -32.00
C CYS A 146 -11.53 -63.58 -31.06
N SER A 147 -11.12 -64.86 -31.07
CA SER A 147 -11.69 -66.00 -30.30
C SER A 147 -11.21 -66.13 -28.83
N ALA A 148 -11.79 -67.04 -28.02
CA ALA A 148 -11.50 -67.24 -26.58
C ALA A 148 -10.40 -68.28 -26.25
N VAL A 149 -9.91 -68.30 -24.98
CA VAL A 149 -8.71 -69.07 -24.52
C VAL A 149 -8.87 -69.62 -23.09
N ALA A 150 -8.24 -70.76 -22.77
CA ALA A 150 -8.33 -71.49 -21.48
C ALA A 150 -7.10 -71.34 -20.54
N THR A 151 -7.23 -71.83 -19.29
CA THR A 151 -6.23 -71.69 -18.20
C THR A 151 -5.18 -72.82 -18.13
N PRO A 152 -3.89 -72.53 -17.84
CA PRO A 152 -2.84 -73.54 -17.70
C PRO A 152 -2.78 -74.22 -16.32
N GLU A 153 -2.24 -75.44 -16.28
CA GLU A 153 -2.08 -76.27 -15.08
C GLU A 153 -1.03 -75.70 -14.10
N ASN A 154 -1.27 -75.84 -12.79
CA ASN A 154 -0.53 -75.18 -11.70
C ASN A 154 -0.38 -73.65 -11.83
N GLY A 155 -1.19 -73.03 -12.70
CA GLY A 155 -1.30 -71.58 -12.87
C GLY A 155 -2.75 -71.10 -12.96
N ARG A 156 -2.90 -69.85 -13.38
CA ARG A 156 -4.17 -69.14 -13.53
C ARG A 156 -4.05 -67.99 -14.53
N ILE A 157 -5.13 -67.69 -15.23
CA ILE A 157 -5.31 -66.40 -15.89
C ILE A 157 -5.52 -65.34 -14.81
N VAL A 158 -4.84 -64.19 -14.95
CA VAL A 158 -4.80 -63.10 -13.96
C VAL A 158 -5.64 -61.89 -14.39
N THR A 159 -5.95 -61.78 -15.69
CA THR A 159 -6.85 -60.74 -16.22
C THR A 159 -8.28 -60.98 -15.72
N SER A 160 -8.92 -59.96 -15.15
CA SER A 160 -10.19 -60.08 -14.43
C SER A 160 -11.44 -59.80 -15.28
N SER A 161 -12.53 -60.48 -14.92
CA SER A 161 -13.95 -60.10 -15.16
C SER A 161 -14.43 -59.96 -16.61
N LEU A 162 -14.23 -61.01 -17.41
CA LEU A 162 -15.07 -61.35 -18.58
C LEU A 162 -15.39 -62.84 -18.53
N ASP A 163 -16.51 -63.27 -19.12
CA ASP A 163 -16.88 -64.68 -19.21
C ASP A 163 -15.91 -65.44 -20.13
N LEU A 164 -15.52 -66.65 -19.73
CA LEU A 164 -14.51 -67.49 -20.41
C LEU A 164 -14.90 -67.94 -21.85
N ASN A 165 -16.10 -67.56 -22.32
CA ASN A 165 -16.65 -67.93 -23.63
C ASN A 165 -16.85 -66.73 -24.58
N GLN A 166 -16.36 -65.52 -24.25
CA GLN A 166 -16.64 -64.29 -25.02
C GLN A 166 -15.55 -63.93 -26.05
N GLU A 167 -15.96 -63.23 -27.13
CA GLU A 167 -15.07 -62.67 -28.15
C GLU A 167 -14.21 -61.51 -27.61
N PHE A 168 -12.96 -61.42 -28.07
CA PHE A 168 -11.99 -60.38 -27.66
C PHE A 168 -11.78 -59.36 -28.80
N THR A 169 -11.67 -58.06 -28.52
CA THR A 169 -11.44 -57.04 -29.57
C THR A 169 -9.97 -56.83 -29.89
N PHE A 170 -9.68 -56.30 -31.09
CA PHE A 170 -8.33 -55.93 -31.54
C PHE A 170 -7.52 -55.21 -30.44
N GLY A 171 -6.33 -55.73 -30.14
CA GLY A 171 -5.41 -55.18 -29.12
C GLY A 171 -5.68 -55.60 -27.67
N GLN A 172 -6.71 -56.41 -27.37
CA GLN A 172 -6.91 -56.96 -26.02
C GLN A 172 -5.84 -58.00 -25.65
N VAL A 173 -5.54 -58.13 -24.34
CA VAL A 173 -4.39 -58.89 -23.81
C VAL A 173 -4.79 -59.81 -22.65
N ILE A 174 -4.44 -61.09 -22.74
CA ILE A 174 -4.62 -62.09 -21.68
C ILE A 174 -3.27 -62.29 -20.96
N GLN A 175 -3.28 -62.44 -19.63
CA GLN A 175 -2.07 -62.61 -18.80
C GLN A 175 -2.16 -63.83 -17.86
N PHE A 176 -1.03 -64.52 -17.68
CA PHE A 176 -0.90 -65.73 -16.87
C PHE A 176 0.00 -65.56 -15.62
N SER A 177 -0.14 -66.46 -14.64
CA SER A 177 0.69 -66.58 -13.44
C SER A 177 0.65 -68.00 -12.89
N CYS A 178 1.75 -68.46 -12.29
CA CYS A 178 1.82 -69.71 -11.56
C CYS A 178 1.32 -69.59 -10.11
N ASN A 179 1.16 -70.74 -9.45
CA ASN A 179 0.89 -70.87 -8.03
C ASN A 179 2.19 -70.83 -7.19
N PRO A 180 2.13 -70.58 -5.87
CA PRO A 180 3.32 -70.44 -5.01
C PRO A 180 4.23 -71.67 -5.06
N GLY A 181 5.54 -71.43 -5.08
CA GLY A 181 6.58 -72.45 -5.30
C GLY A 181 7.02 -72.61 -6.76
N PHE A 182 6.25 -72.08 -7.71
CA PHE A 182 6.50 -72.23 -9.15
C PHE A 182 6.69 -70.88 -9.87
N ALA A 183 7.71 -70.80 -10.73
CA ALA A 183 7.95 -69.77 -11.74
C ALA A 183 7.30 -70.15 -13.08
N LEU A 184 7.11 -69.17 -13.97
CA LEU A 184 6.37 -69.31 -15.24
C LEU A 184 7.33 -69.49 -16.43
N ASN A 185 7.09 -70.51 -17.25
CA ASN A 185 7.82 -70.80 -18.49
C ASN A 185 6.93 -70.53 -19.72
N GLY A 186 7.44 -69.77 -20.69
CA GLY A 186 6.67 -69.29 -21.85
C GLY A 186 6.10 -67.87 -21.70
N ASP A 187 5.33 -67.42 -22.70
CA ASP A 187 4.86 -66.03 -22.78
C ASP A 187 3.80 -65.69 -21.74
N ARG A 188 4.18 -64.83 -20.79
CA ARG A 188 3.31 -64.37 -19.70
C ARG A 188 2.07 -63.60 -20.19
N LYS A 189 2.07 -63.09 -21.43
CA LYS A 189 0.97 -62.32 -22.03
C LYS A 189 0.80 -62.62 -23.52
N ILE A 190 -0.43 -62.71 -24.01
CA ILE A 190 -0.79 -62.88 -25.43
C ILE A 190 -1.84 -61.84 -25.85
N HIS A 191 -1.87 -61.41 -27.11
CA HIS A 191 -2.78 -60.34 -27.57
C HIS A 191 -3.47 -60.61 -28.93
N CYS A 192 -4.64 -59.98 -29.13
CA CYS A 192 -5.46 -60.08 -30.34
C CYS A 192 -4.95 -59.14 -31.47
N SER A 193 -4.71 -59.69 -32.65
CA SER A 193 -4.11 -59.03 -33.83
C SER A 193 -5.12 -58.28 -34.70
N THR A 194 -4.64 -57.54 -35.71
CA THR A 194 -5.47 -56.82 -36.70
C THR A 194 -6.42 -57.73 -37.48
N ASP A 195 -6.03 -58.99 -37.64
CA ASP A 195 -6.62 -59.91 -38.60
C ASP A 195 -7.59 -60.93 -37.96
N GLY A 196 -7.68 -60.94 -36.62
CA GLY A 196 -8.57 -61.82 -35.84
C GLY A 196 -7.88 -62.95 -35.02
N ASP A 197 -6.55 -63.06 -35.10
CA ASP A 197 -5.77 -64.12 -34.44
C ASP A 197 -5.02 -63.67 -33.16
N TRP A 198 -4.56 -64.64 -32.36
CA TRP A 198 -3.74 -64.42 -31.15
C TRP A 198 -2.23 -64.44 -31.43
N SER A 199 -1.49 -63.59 -30.72
CA SER A 199 -0.05 -63.34 -30.96
C SER A 199 0.92 -64.46 -30.59
N ALA A 200 0.55 -65.37 -29.67
CA ALA A 200 1.44 -66.41 -29.12
C ALA A 200 0.62 -67.51 -28.39
N GLN A 201 1.31 -68.59 -27.99
CA GLN A 201 0.73 -69.75 -27.30
C GLN A 201 0.71 -69.59 -25.76
N VAL A 202 0.03 -70.51 -25.07
CA VAL A 202 -0.22 -70.47 -23.61
C VAL A 202 0.96 -71.06 -22.79
N PRO A 203 1.40 -70.43 -21.68
CA PRO A 203 2.58 -70.83 -20.88
C PRO A 203 2.32 -71.90 -19.79
N THR A 204 3.40 -72.39 -19.16
CA THR A 204 3.45 -73.46 -18.13
C THR A 204 4.21 -73.02 -16.85
N CYS A 205 4.42 -73.91 -15.87
CA CYS A 205 4.93 -73.60 -14.52
C CYS A 205 5.94 -74.64 -13.94
N GLU A 206 7.04 -74.19 -13.30
CA GLU A 206 8.23 -74.98 -12.87
C GLU A 206 8.86 -74.46 -11.53
N GLU A 207 9.66 -75.25 -10.78
CA GLU A 207 10.15 -74.89 -9.41
C GLU A 207 11.38 -73.93 -9.33
N ILE A 208 11.63 -73.31 -8.15
CA ILE A 208 12.60 -72.22 -7.92
C ILE A 208 13.85 -72.64 -7.10
N ILE A 209 15.09 -72.38 -7.60
CA ILE A 209 16.38 -72.70 -6.93
C ILE A 209 17.50 -71.68 -7.27
N CYS A 210 18.36 -71.27 -6.31
CA CYS A 210 19.54 -70.42 -6.54
C CYS A 210 20.89 -71.16 -6.47
N GLN A 211 21.90 -70.66 -7.22
CA GLN A 211 23.28 -71.17 -7.26
C GLN A 211 24.28 -70.27 -6.51
N LYS A 212 25.43 -70.82 -6.09
CA LYS A 212 26.51 -70.07 -5.39
C LYS A 212 27.09 -68.90 -6.24
N PRO A 213 27.21 -67.67 -5.71
CA PRO A 213 27.81 -66.53 -6.42
C PRO A 213 29.33 -66.40 -6.25
N SER A 214 29.93 -65.47 -7.01
CA SER A 214 31.36 -65.12 -7.00
C SER A 214 31.52 -63.59 -6.98
N ILE A 215 32.56 -63.06 -6.33
CA ILE A 215 32.76 -61.62 -6.09
C ILE A 215 34.14 -61.19 -6.62
N GLN A 216 34.20 -60.08 -7.36
CA GLN A 216 35.47 -59.43 -7.72
C GLN A 216 35.78 -58.28 -6.74
N ASN A 217 37.05 -58.13 -6.39
CA ASN A 217 37.56 -57.08 -5.46
C ASN A 217 36.86 -57.06 -4.09
N GLY A 218 36.40 -58.22 -3.61
CA GLY A 218 35.72 -58.40 -2.33
C GLY A 218 35.70 -59.87 -1.87
N ASN A 219 35.36 -60.12 -0.61
CA ASN A 219 35.38 -61.46 0.00
C ASN A 219 34.03 -61.82 0.66
N LEU A 220 33.66 -63.10 0.60
CA LEU A 220 32.52 -63.66 1.32
C LEU A 220 32.87 -63.94 2.80
N LEU A 221 31.93 -63.70 3.71
CA LEU A 221 32.10 -63.87 5.15
C LEU A 221 31.39 -65.11 5.73
N SER A 222 30.54 -65.77 4.93
CA SER A 222 29.66 -66.87 5.37
C SER A 222 30.16 -68.26 4.95
N LYS A 223 29.78 -69.31 5.70
CA LYS A 223 30.09 -70.72 5.35
C LYS A 223 29.30 -71.19 4.09
N LEU A 224 29.90 -72.09 3.32
CA LEU A 224 29.44 -72.50 1.99
C LEU A 224 28.28 -73.52 2.01
N LYS A 225 27.34 -73.36 1.07
CA LYS A 225 26.45 -74.40 0.53
C LYS A 225 26.64 -74.50 -1.00
N PRO A 226 26.28 -75.62 -1.65
CA PRO A 226 26.37 -75.74 -3.11
C PRO A 226 25.25 -74.97 -3.83
N SER A 227 24.01 -75.11 -3.35
CA SER A 227 22.81 -74.40 -3.82
C SER A 227 22.02 -73.87 -2.62
N TYR A 228 21.13 -72.91 -2.90
CA TYR A 228 20.39 -72.16 -1.89
C TYR A 228 18.90 -72.13 -2.24
N LYS A 229 18.05 -72.23 -1.23
CA LYS A 229 16.59 -72.11 -1.38
C LYS A 229 16.15 -70.66 -1.23
N GLU A 230 14.93 -70.38 -1.67
CA GLU A 230 14.29 -69.07 -1.53
C GLU A 230 14.40 -68.54 -0.09
N ASN A 231 14.68 -67.24 0.06
CA ASN A 231 14.88 -66.51 1.30
C ASN A 231 16.18 -66.79 2.11
N GLU A 232 17.08 -67.66 1.65
CA GLU A 232 18.41 -67.83 2.28
C GLU A 232 19.36 -66.63 2.00
N ARG A 233 20.28 -66.33 2.93
CA ARG A 233 21.10 -65.10 2.95
C ARG A 233 22.62 -65.33 3.01
N ILE A 234 23.40 -64.38 2.48
CA ILE A 234 24.88 -64.36 2.50
C ILE A 234 25.46 -62.95 2.73
N GLN A 235 26.67 -62.87 3.34
CA GLN A 235 27.34 -61.63 3.72
C GLN A 235 28.72 -61.47 3.05
N TYR A 236 29.13 -60.23 2.72
CA TYR A 236 30.40 -59.95 2.02
C TYR A 236 31.04 -58.60 2.39
N ASN A 237 32.30 -58.39 1.99
CA ASN A 237 33.02 -57.10 2.10
C ASN A 237 33.81 -56.78 0.81
N CYS A 238 34.32 -55.54 0.69
CA CYS A 238 35.16 -55.08 -0.42
C CYS A 238 36.62 -54.85 0.02
N ALA A 239 37.56 -54.91 -0.92
CA ALA A 239 38.98 -54.62 -0.71
C ALA A 239 39.26 -53.13 -0.52
N SER A 240 40.42 -52.79 0.08
CA SER A 240 40.83 -51.40 0.31
C SER A 240 40.90 -50.59 -0.99
N GLY A 241 40.46 -49.33 -0.94
CA GLY A 241 40.24 -48.47 -2.11
C GLY A 241 38.88 -48.66 -2.79
N TYR A 242 38.14 -49.72 -2.47
CA TYR A 242 36.83 -50.03 -3.04
C TYR A 242 35.71 -50.01 -1.99
N LYS A 243 34.52 -49.58 -2.40
CA LYS A 243 33.27 -49.59 -1.62
C LYS A 243 32.20 -50.44 -2.33
N PRO A 244 31.29 -51.10 -1.60
CA PRO A 244 30.22 -51.87 -2.24
C PRO A 244 29.30 -50.97 -3.06
N VAL A 245 28.61 -51.55 -4.04
CA VAL A 245 27.61 -50.82 -4.84
C VAL A 245 26.43 -50.39 -3.94
N GLU A 246 25.90 -51.34 -3.16
CA GLU A 246 24.88 -51.15 -2.13
C GLU A 246 25.30 -51.82 -0.81
N ARG A 247 24.84 -51.29 0.35
CA ARG A 247 25.16 -51.85 1.68
C ARG A 247 24.10 -52.87 2.12
N GLY A 248 24.44 -54.16 2.19
CA GLY A 248 23.58 -55.16 2.82
C GLY A 248 23.97 -56.62 2.54
N ASP A 249 23.24 -57.53 3.18
CA ASP A 249 23.29 -58.97 2.93
C ASP A 249 22.43 -59.33 1.71
N ALA A 250 22.90 -60.24 0.86
CA ALA A 250 22.16 -60.69 -0.33
C ALA A 250 21.28 -61.92 -0.04
N ILE A 251 20.12 -62.00 -0.68
CA ILE A 251 19.05 -62.99 -0.47
C ILE A 251 18.76 -63.75 -1.77
N CYS A 252 18.50 -65.07 -1.72
CA CYS A 252 17.96 -65.83 -2.85
C CYS A 252 16.45 -65.57 -3.06
N THR A 253 16.04 -65.32 -4.30
CA THR A 253 14.67 -64.96 -4.72
C THR A 253 14.28 -65.64 -6.03
N GLU A 254 13.03 -65.45 -6.50
CA GLU A 254 12.54 -65.85 -7.85
C GLU A 254 13.42 -65.41 -9.04
N ARG A 255 14.37 -64.46 -8.85
CA ARG A 255 15.27 -63.94 -9.89
C ARG A 255 16.76 -64.14 -9.57
N GLY A 256 17.09 -64.91 -8.53
CA GLY A 256 18.47 -65.08 -8.05
C GLY A 256 18.81 -64.20 -6.84
N TRP A 257 20.06 -63.75 -6.74
CA TRP A 257 20.56 -63.00 -5.57
C TRP A 257 20.16 -61.52 -5.62
N THR A 258 19.74 -60.96 -4.49
CA THR A 258 19.35 -59.54 -4.37
C THR A 258 19.80 -58.95 -3.02
N PRO A 259 20.49 -57.79 -2.98
CA PRO A 259 21.02 -57.02 -4.11
C PRO A 259 22.17 -57.72 -4.85
N GLU A 260 22.54 -57.21 -6.02
CA GLU A 260 23.67 -57.72 -6.82
C GLU A 260 25.02 -57.39 -6.15
N ILE A 261 25.95 -58.35 -6.19
CA ILE A 261 27.09 -58.41 -5.26
C ILE A 261 28.37 -57.88 -5.92
N SER A 262 28.72 -56.61 -5.70
CA SER A 262 29.81 -55.93 -6.43
C SER A 262 30.46 -54.74 -5.68
N CYS A 263 31.67 -54.33 -6.11
CA CYS A 263 32.56 -53.34 -5.46
C CYS A 263 33.18 -52.32 -6.46
N ARG A 264 33.36 -51.04 -6.08
CA ARG A 264 33.80 -49.91 -6.94
C ARG A 264 34.75 -48.91 -6.26
N GLU A 265 35.62 -48.23 -7.03
CA GLU A 265 36.71 -47.31 -6.56
C GLU A 265 36.21 -45.91 -6.06
N VAL A 266 37.13 -45.03 -5.62
CA VAL A 266 36.87 -43.68 -5.05
C VAL A 266 37.84 -42.61 -5.60
N THR A 267 37.33 -41.48 -6.10
CA THR A 267 38.12 -40.35 -6.70
C THR A 267 37.44 -38.98 -6.55
N CYS A 268 38.20 -37.88 -6.64
CA CYS A 268 37.73 -36.48 -6.72
C CYS A 268 38.12 -35.78 -8.05
N ASP A 269 37.38 -34.73 -8.44
CA ASP A 269 37.63 -33.90 -9.62
C ASP A 269 38.29 -32.53 -9.26
N PRO A 270 39.05 -31.87 -10.17
CA PRO A 270 39.81 -30.64 -9.88
C PRO A 270 38.95 -29.40 -9.58
N PRO A 271 39.31 -28.56 -8.58
CA PRO A 271 38.55 -27.36 -8.20
C PRO A 271 38.97 -26.07 -8.93
N SER A 272 38.02 -25.17 -9.14
CA SER A 272 38.21 -23.87 -9.81
C SER A 272 38.24 -22.69 -8.83
N LEU A 273 39.04 -21.66 -9.13
CA LEU A 273 39.36 -20.56 -8.23
C LEU A 273 39.40 -19.20 -8.96
N THR A 274 38.81 -18.17 -8.37
CA THR A 274 38.86 -16.78 -8.87
C THR A 274 39.78 -15.93 -8.01
N ASN A 275 40.54 -15.03 -8.66
CA ASN A 275 41.54 -14.14 -8.05
C ASN A 275 42.67 -14.82 -7.24
N GLY A 276 42.82 -16.14 -7.40
CA GLY A 276 43.97 -16.93 -6.94
C GLY A 276 44.23 -18.12 -7.87
N ASN A 277 45.38 -18.77 -7.71
CA ASN A 277 45.82 -19.90 -8.53
C ASN A 277 46.06 -21.15 -7.65
N VAL A 278 45.83 -22.36 -8.18
CA VAL A 278 46.17 -23.65 -7.54
C VAL A 278 47.52 -24.14 -8.06
N HIS A 279 48.35 -24.73 -7.19
CA HIS A 279 49.57 -25.43 -7.58
C HIS A 279 49.30 -26.88 -7.99
N ASN A 280 49.97 -27.34 -9.06
CA ASN A 280 50.01 -28.74 -9.51
C ASN A 280 48.62 -29.36 -9.76
N LEU A 281 47.87 -28.75 -10.69
CA LEU A 281 46.56 -29.24 -11.12
C LEU A 281 46.68 -30.60 -11.84
N ARG A 282 45.77 -31.53 -11.56
CA ARG A 282 45.62 -32.84 -12.22
C ARG A 282 44.20 -33.04 -12.75
N GLU A 283 44.01 -33.95 -13.71
CA GLU A 283 42.71 -34.26 -14.29
C GLU A 283 41.74 -34.92 -13.30
N LYS A 284 42.24 -35.81 -12.43
CA LYS A 284 41.54 -36.36 -11.26
C LYS A 284 42.52 -36.61 -10.12
N TYR A 285 41.97 -36.67 -8.91
CA TYR A 285 42.69 -36.95 -7.66
C TYR A 285 42.12 -38.21 -7.01
N ARG A 286 42.99 -38.98 -6.36
CA ARG A 286 42.57 -40.14 -5.56
C ARG A 286 42.27 -39.71 -4.12
N GLY A 287 41.63 -40.60 -3.36
CA GLY A 287 41.36 -40.37 -1.94
C GLY A 287 42.64 -39.99 -1.18
N ASP A 288 42.50 -39.07 -0.23
CA ASP A 288 43.55 -38.54 0.65
C ASP A 288 44.64 -37.68 -0.03
N GLU A 289 44.52 -37.35 -1.33
CA GLU A 289 45.43 -36.41 -2.00
C GLU A 289 45.12 -34.93 -1.69
N GLU A 290 46.15 -34.08 -1.65
CA GLU A 290 46.09 -32.68 -1.17
C GLU A 290 46.52 -31.64 -2.22
N ILE A 291 45.98 -30.42 -2.10
CA ILE A 291 46.27 -29.27 -2.97
C ILE A 291 46.53 -27.98 -2.18
N TYR A 292 47.23 -27.04 -2.80
CA TYR A 292 47.58 -25.72 -2.25
C TYR A 292 47.29 -24.60 -3.25
N TYR A 293 46.91 -23.41 -2.78
CA TYR A 293 46.56 -22.25 -3.63
C TYR A 293 47.11 -20.91 -3.10
N GLN A 294 47.05 -19.83 -3.89
CA GLN A 294 47.53 -18.50 -3.49
C GLN A 294 46.72 -17.34 -4.09
N CYS A 295 46.45 -16.28 -3.32
CA CYS A 295 45.73 -15.07 -3.72
C CYS A 295 46.64 -14.02 -4.40
N LYS A 296 46.06 -13.18 -5.27
CA LYS A 296 46.75 -12.08 -5.97
C LYS A 296 46.88 -10.80 -5.12
N THR A 297 47.80 -9.92 -5.49
CA THR A 297 48.22 -8.75 -4.68
C THR A 297 47.08 -7.85 -4.22
N GLY A 298 47.10 -7.45 -2.94
CA GLY A 298 46.03 -6.70 -2.30
C GLY A 298 44.86 -7.57 -1.80
N PHE A 299 44.77 -8.83 -2.23
CA PHE A 299 43.75 -9.78 -1.76
C PHE A 299 44.33 -10.85 -0.82
N TYR A 300 43.66 -11.10 0.31
CA TYR A 300 44.13 -12.03 1.35
C TYR A 300 43.16 -13.22 1.56
N PRO A 301 43.65 -14.46 1.73
CA PRO A 301 42.81 -15.66 1.89
C PRO A 301 42.04 -15.69 3.24
N PRO A 302 41.07 -16.60 3.41
CA PRO A 302 40.47 -16.93 4.71
C PRO A 302 41.49 -17.25 5.79
N SER A 303 41.10 -17.03 7.04
CA SER A 303 41.89 -17.34 8.25
C SER A 303 42.23 -18.82 8.43
N THR A 304 41.61 -19.72 7.66
CA THR A 304 41.92 -21.16 7.62
C THR A 304 43.16 -21.51 6.78
N GLY A 305 43.78 -20.54 6.11
CA GLY A 305 44.93 -20.78 5.24
C GLY A 305 44.55 -21.34 3.86
N ASN A 306 45.53 -21.91 3.18
CA ASN A 306 45.54 -22.07 1.72
C ASN A 306 45.75 -23.51 1.21
N LYS A 307 45.23 -24.51 1.95
CA LYS A 307 45.34 -25.95 1.67
C LYS A 307 43.95 -26.62 1.63
N ALA A 308 43.78 -27.70 0.86
CA ALA A 308 42.60 -28.58 0.86
C ALA A 308 42.93 -30.04 0.51
N THR A 309 42.08 -30.99 0.92
CA THR A 309 42.30 -32.45 0.79
C THR A 309 41.07 -33.15 0.20
N CYS A 310 41.28 -34.14 -0.68
CA CYS A 310 40.23 -34.99 -1.27
C CYS A 310 39.82 -36.10 -0.28
N THR A 311 38.54 -36.12 0.08
CA THR A 311 37.96 -37.11 1.00
C THR A 311 36.87 -37.94 0.32
N THR A 312 36.28 -38.91 1.02
CA THR A 312 35.14 -39.71 0.52
C THR A 312 33.90 -38.89 0.13
N GLU A 313 33.82 -37.61 0.53
CA GLU A 313 32.74 -36.68 0.21
C GLU A 313 33.19 -35.47 -0.65
N GLY A 314 34.48 -35.39 -1.01
CA GLY A 314 35.05 -34.31 -1.83
C GLY A 314 36.11 -33.45 -1.11
N TRP A 315 36.33 -32.22 -1.62
CA TRP A 315 37.38 -31.31 -1.14
C TRP A 315 37.01 -30.60 0.17
N SER A 316 37.94 -30.61 1.14
CA SER A 316 37.80 -29.85 2.38
C SER A 316 39.13 -29.19 2.80
N PRO A 317 39.15 -27.90 3.21
CA PRO A 317 38.11 -26.87 3.08
C PRO A 317 38.04 -26.20 1.69
N LEU A 318 37.07 -25.32 1.46
CA LEU A 318 36.81 -24.62 0.18
C LEU A 318 37.53 -23.23 0.06
N PRO A 319 38.18 -22.86 -1.08
CA PRO A 319 39.17 -21.73 -1.19
C PRO A 319 38.71 -20.32 -1.76
N ARG A 320 39.28 -19.12 -1.31
CA ARG A 320 38.86 -17.68 -1.68
C ARG A 320 39.74 -16.44 -1.14
N CYS A 321 39.39 -15.09 -1.24
CA CYS A 321 40.21 -13.82 -0.84
C CYS A 321 39.50 -12.37 -0.49
N ASN A 322 40.15 -11.24 0.06
CA ASN A 322 39.57 -9.87 0.60
C ASN A 322 40.42 -8.46 0.63
N TRP A 323 39.94 -7.17 0.95
CA TRP A 323 40.58 -5.73 0.76
C TRP A 323 40.25 -4.43 1.72
N LYS A 324 40.93 -3.18 1.76
CA LYS A 324 40.63 -1.86 2.59
C LYS A 324 41.43 -0.41 2.44
N PRO A 325 40.90 0.89 2.67
CA PRO A 325 41.59 2.30 2.70
C PRO A 325 41.13 3.59 3.64
N CYS A 326 41.64 4.92 3.56
CA CYS A 326 41.48 6.18 4.51
C CYS A 326 41.36 7.77 3.98
N GLN A 327 40.97 8.90 4.71
CA GLN A 327 40.17 10.19 4.31
C GLN A 327 40.72 11.73 4.05
N TYR A 328 39.87 12.85 3.96
CA TYR A 328 39.95 14.28 3.31
C TYR A 328 39.94 15.63 4.20
N PRO A 329 40.36 16.88 3.75
CA PRO A 329 40.47 18.17 4.53
C PRO A 329 39.57 19.44 4.17
N VAL A 330 39.57 20.56 4.95
CA VAL A 330 38.68 21.78 4.80
C VAL A 330 39.39 23.15 5.08
N ILE A 331 38.90 24.29 4.50
CA ILE A 331 39.46 25.68 4.59
C ILE A 331 38.36 26.77 4.70
N GLU A 332 38.63 27.92 5.35
CA GLU A 332 37.73 29.11 5.40
C GLU A 332 38.27 30.35 4.63
N ASN A 333 37.41 31.03 3.86
CA ASN A 333 37.70 32.21 3.01
C ASN A 333 38.86 32.03 2.01
N GLY A 334 39.16 30.77 1.70
CA GLY A 334 40.13 30.32 0.73
C GLY A 334 39.74 28.94 0.19
N GLU A 335 40.36 28.52 -0.91
CA GLU A 335 40.00 27.30 -1.66
C GLU A 335 41.21 26.39 -1.91
N LEU A 336 40.96 25.08 -2.06
CA LEU A 336 41.95 24.13 -2.56
C LEU A 336 42.25 24.38 -4.05
N TYR A 337 43.51 24.28 -4.44
CA TYR A 337 43.91 24.28 -5.83
C TYR A 337 43.39 23.04 -6.56
N LYS A 338 42.57 23.26 -7.59
CA LYS A 338 41.99 22.23 -8.46
C LYS A 338 42.32 22.56 -9.94
N PRO A 339 43.06 21.71 -10.67
CA PRO A 339 43.31 21.93 -12.10
C PRO A 339 42.01 21.93 -12.91
N TYR A 340 41.91 22.82 -13.90
CA TYR A 340 40.68 23.10 -14.67
C TYR A 340 39.97 21.86 -15.27
N TYR A 341 40.70 20.78 -15.54
CA TYR A 341 40.19 19.54 -16.13
C TYR A 341 39.58 18.55 -15.11
N GLN A 342 39.71 18.80 -13.80
CA GLN A 342 39.33 17.86 -12.74
C GLN A 342 38.22 18.42 -11.86
N SER A 343 37.11 17.68 -11.76
CA SER A 343 35.98 18.04 -10.91
C SER A 343 36.29 17.81 -9.43
N GLU A 344 35.56 18.52 -8.55
CA GLU A 344 35.58 18.22 -7.11
C GLU A 344 35.21 16.77 -6.82
N ASP A 345 34.31 16.17 -7.60
CA ASP A 345 33.94 14.76 -7.49
C ASP A 345 35.10 13.82 -7.85
N TYR A 346 35.97 14.17 -8.82
CA TYR A 346 37.21 13.44 -9.11
C TYR A 346 38.23 13.55 -7.97
N ILE A 347 38.37 14.75 -7.39
CA ILE A 347 39.25 14.98 -6.23
C ILE A 347 38.70 14.25 -5.00
N GLN A 348 37.38 14.27 -4.73
CA GLN A 348 36.74 13.55 -3.63
C GLN A 348 36.79 12.03 -3.81
N ARG A 349 36.66 11.49 -5.04
CA ARG A 349 36.90 10.06 -5.34
C ARG A 349 38.35 9.64 -5.19
N SER A 350 39.29 10.59 -5.19
CA SER A 350 40.68 10.32 -4.75
C SER A 350 40.77 10.07 -3.24
N PHE A 351 39.64 10.15 -2.51
CA PHE A 351 39.50 9.74 -1.13
C PHE A 351 38.55 8.55 -1.03
N PRO A 352 38.94 7.47 -0.34
CA PRO A 352 40.03 7.42 0.62
C PRO A 352 41.46 7.34 -0.01
N ALA A 353 42.30 8.34 0.28
CA ALA A 353 43.58 8.63 -0.37
C ALA A 353 44.75 7.78 0.14
N SER A 354 45.72 7.57 -0.76
CA SER A 354 47.01 6.97 -0.43
C SER A 354 47.94 7.96 0.31
N ILE A 355 48.75 7.40 1.20
CA ILE A 355 49.82 8.12 1.91
C ILE A 355 50.79 8.74 0.90
N GLY A 356 51.25 9.97 1.14
CA GLY A 356 52.19 10.70 0.27
C GLY A 356 51.57 11.66 -0.75
N LYS A 357 50.27 11.96 -0.66
CA LYS A 357 49.57 12.88 -1.58
C LYS A 357 49.78 14.36 -1.21
N GLU A 358 50.09 15.21 -2.20
CA GLU A 358 50.27 16.68 -2.02
C GLU A 358 49.07 17.51 -2.53
N MET A 359 48.86 18.69 -1.94
CA MET A 359 47.76 19.64 -2.22
C MET A 359 48.21 21.12 -2.04
N PHE A 360 47.41 22.09 -2.49
CA PHE A 360 47.67 23.54 -2.36
C PHE A 360 46.38 24.34 -2.10
N TYR A 361 46.45 25.62 -1.70
CA TYR A 361 45.31 26.51 -1.43
C TYR A 361 45.58 28.00 -1.72
N HIS A 362 44.52 28.83 -1.89
CA HIS A 362 44.62 30.31 -1.98
C HIS A 362 43.57 31.05 -1.15
N CYS A 363 43.74 32.37 -0.95
CA CYS A 363 42.76 33.27 -0.33
C CYS A 363 41.95 34.07 -1.36
N ASN A 364 40.73 34.44 -1.00
CA ASN A 364 39.74 35.04 -1.92
C ASN A 364 39.86 36.57 -2.02
N ASP A 365 39.29 37.18 -3.07
CA ASP A 365 39.41 38.61 -3.36
C ASP A 365 39.04 39.55 -2.21
N HIS A 366 39.87 40.60 -2.03
CA HIS A 366 39.90 41.49 -0.88
C HIS A 366 40.24 40.83 0.47
N PHE A 367 40.71 39.58 0.50
CA PHE A 367 41.28 38.94 1.69
C PHE A 367 42.76 38.51 1.49
N GLU A 368 43.65 38.82 2.43
CA GLU A 368 45.05 38.36 2.45
C GLU A 368 45.25 37.12 3.35
N PRO A 369 46.20 36.21 3.01
CA PRO A 369 46.60 35.09 3.88
C PRO A 369 47.39 35.56 5.12
N VAL A 370 47.35 34.75 6.18
CA VAL A 370 48.21 34.95 7.36
C VAL A 370 49.66 34.69 6.97
N ARG A 371 50.46 35.77 6.86
CA ARG A 371 51.77 35.77 6.17
C ARG A 371 52.77 34.74 6.73
N GLY A 372 53.15 33.78 5.89
CA GLY A 372 54.22 32.82 6.16
C GLY A 372 55.07 32.59 4.91
N THR A 373 56.33 33.06 4.94
CA THR A 373 57.36 33.01 3.87
C THR A 373 57.02 33.66 2.51
N ASN A 374 57.97 34.47 2.01
CA ASN A 374 57.90 35.09 0.69
C ASN A 374 58.04 34.06 -0.44
N SER A 375 56.94 33.81 -1.15
CA SER A 375 57.04 33.62 -2.60
C SER A 375 56.72 34.97 -3.25
N TYR A 376 57.64 35.51 -4.05
CA TYR A 376 57.43 36.74 -4.84
C TYR A 376 56.58 36.45 -6.11
N TYR A 377 55.83 35.36 -6.08
CA TYR A 377 55.23 34.64 -7.22
C TYR A 377 54.03 33.81 -6.74
N SER A 378 53.04 33.68 -7.63
CA SER A 378 51.94 32.70 -7.56
C SER A 378 50.93 32.89 -6.41
N TYR A 379 49.66 32.68 -6.76
CA TYR A 379 48.51 32.92 -5.90
C TYR A 379 48.24 31.81 -4.87
N TRP A 380 49.13 30.81 -4.70
CA TRP A 380 48.82 29.53 -4.04
C TRP A 380 49.90 29.05 -3.03
N THR A 381 49.47 28.28 -2.01
CA THR A 381 50.25 27.85 -0.82
C THR A 381 50.12 26.33 -0.58
N LYS A 382 51.18 25.60 -0.18
CA LYS A 382 51.26 24.11 -0.21
C LYS A 382 50.94 23.38 1.12
N PHE A 383 50.43 22.14 1.05
CA PHE A 383 50.32 21.17 2.18
C PHE A 383 50.33 19.67 1.73
N ILE A 384 50.61 18.70 2.63
CA ILE A 384 50.90 17.27 2.28
C ILE A 384 50.25 16.25 3.25
N CYS A 385 49.85 15.07 2.75
CA CYS A 385 49.28 13.93 3.50
C CYS A 385 50.34 12.87 3.89
N THR A 386 50.33 12.47 5.16
CA THR A 386 51.25 11.51 5.78
C THR A 386 50.49 10.39 6.50
N GLU A 387 51.20 9.39 7.05
CA GLU A 387 50.65 8.36 7.96
C GLU A 387 49.89 8.94 9.18
N LYS A 388 50.10 10.24 9.50
CA LYS A 388 49.47 10.95 10.62
C LYS A 388 48.46 12.02 10.19
N GLY A 389 48.26 12.28 8.89
CA GLY A 389 47.36 13.32 8.38
C GLY A 389 48.07 14.47 7.63
N TRP A 390 47.41 15.64 7.61
CA TRP A 390 47.75 16.81 6.78
C TRP A 390 48.57 17.89 7.51
N ASN A 391 49.48 18.57 6.79
CA ASN A 391 50.32 19.65 7.33
C ASN A 391 50.81 20.62 6.20
N PRO A 392 50.81 21.97 6.37
CA PRO A 392 50.22 22.80 7.45
C PRO A 392 48.72 23.12 7.21
N VAL A 393 48.13 24.04 8.00
CA VAL A 393 46.67 24.31 8.05
C VAL A 393 46.30 25.77 7.60
N PRO A 394 45.19 26.03 6.84
CA PRO A 394 45.03 27.26 5.99
C PRO A 394 44.05 28.40 6.48
N LYS A 395 44.27 29.73 6.17
CA LYS A 395 43.41 30.90 6.65
C LYS A 395 43.63 32.35 6.03
N CYS A 396 42.63 33.30 6.08
CA CYS A 396 42.60 34.67 5.39
C CYS A 396 41.90 35.92 6.12
N ILE A 397 42.07 37.23 5.72
CA ILE A 397 41.59 38.53 6.38
C ILE A 397 41.31 39.80 5.44
N ARG A 398 40.36 40.76 5.70
CA ARG A 398 39.66 41.78 4.79
C ARG A 398 40.07 43.31 4.76
N GLN A 399 39.69 44.08 3.68
CA GLN A 399 39.76 45.59 3.50
C GLN A 399 38.55 46.28 2.74
N CYS A 400 38.34 47.63 2.80
CA CYS A 400 37.26 48.45 2.13
C CYS A 400 37.71 49.70 1.28
N SER A 401 36.81 50.30 0.46
CA SER A 401 37.03 51.57 -0.31
C SER A 401 35.73 52.30 -0.75
N ILE A 402 35.79 53.60 -1.12
CA ILE A 402 34.66 54.45 -1.61
C ILE A 402 35.15 55.58 -2.55
N ARG A 403 34.28 56.13 -3.43
CA ARG A 403 34.61 57.27 -4.33
C ARG A 403 33.51 58.31 -4.55
N SER A 404 32.31 57.89 -4.95
CA SER A 404 31.16 58.76 -5.22
C SER A 404 29.85 58.03 -4.97
N ILE A 405 28.74 58.76 -4.83
CA ILE A 405 27.41 58.21 -4.52
C ILE A 405 26.39 58.67 -5.57
N PRO A 406 25.72 57.76 -6.30
CA PRO A 406 24.62 58.11 -7.19
C PRO A 406 23.42 58.66 -6.42
N ASN A 407 22.85 59.78 -6.89
CA ASN A 407 21.66 60.41 -6.30
C ASN A 407 21.78 60.76 -4.79
N GLY A 408 23.00 61.01 -4.32
CA GLY A 408 23.31 61.34 -2.92
C GLY A 408 24.69 61.94 -2.72
N GLN A 409 25.06 62.23 -1.46
CA GLN A 409 26.35 62.83 -1.08
C GLN A 409 26.84 62.30 0.28
N PHE A 410 28.15 62.30 0.54
CA PHE A 410 28.76 61.81 1.80
C PHE A 410 29.86 62.70 2.37
N SER A 411 30.22 62.44 3.63
CA SER A 411 31.30 63.07 4.39
C SER A 411 31.84 62.13 5.48
N PRO A 412 33.15 62.14 5.81
CA PRO A 412 34.25 62.86 5.14
C PRO A 412 34.57 62.29 3.73
N ARG A 413 35.49 62.93 2.99
CA ARG A 413 35.86 62.56 1.60
C ARG A 413 37.25 61.94 1.53
N GLU A 414 37.35 60.65 1.83
CA GLU A 414 38.55 59.81 1.68
C GLU A 414 38.22 58.53 0.90
N GLU A 415 39.21 57.86 0.29
CA GLU A 415 38.98 56.75 -0.66
C GLU A 415 39.09 55.32 -0.09
N ARG A 416 39.85 55.06 0.98
CA ARG A 416 40.18 53.70 1.44
C ARG A 416 40.16 53.58 2.96
N PHE A 417 39.64 52.45 3.44
CA PHE A 417 39.35 52.21 4.86
C PHE A 417 39.54 50.73 5.21
N ASN A 418 39.92 50.46 6.46
CA ASN A 418 40.09 49.13 7.02
C ASN A 418 38.91 48.73 7.91
N GLU A 419 38.89 47.47 8.37
CA GLU A 419 37.85 46.89 9.21
C GLU A 419 37.69 47.66 10.55
N GLY A 420 36.71 48.57 10.63
CA GLY A 420 36.36 49.35 11.83
C GLY A 420 35.91 50.82 11.63
N GLU A 421 35.95 51.40 10.42
CA GLU A 421 35.86 52.87 10.22
C GLU A 421 34.50 53.37 9.64
N VAL A 422 34.04 54.60 9.95
CA VAL A 422 32.63 55.06 9.81
C VAL A 422 32.44 56.40 9.05
N ILE A 423 31.42 56.52 8.17
CA ILE A 423 31.07 57.74 7.40
C ILE A 423 29.54 58.04 7.34
N THR A 424 29.13 59.22 6.82
CA THR A 424 27.71 59.72 6.77
C THR A 424 27.22 60.04 5.34
N VAL A 425 25.94 59.80 4.99
CA VAL A 425 25.34 59.88 3.64
C VAL A 425 23.93 60.53 3.60
N LYS A 426 23.58 61.30 2.55
CA LYS A 426 22.22 61.85 2.25
C LYS A 426 21.75 61.54 0.82
N CYS A 427 20.43 61.54 0.57
CA CYS A 427 19.78 61.08 -0.69
C CYS A 427 18.72 62.02 -1.30
N ASN A 428 18.46 61.86 -2.60
CA ASN A 428 17.48 62.62 -3.39
C ASN A 428 16.03 62.06 -3.32
N GLN A 429 15.05 62.91 -3.67
CA GLN A 429 13.61 62.66 -3.51
C GLN A 429 13.10 61.44 -4.31
N GLY A 430 12.24 60.62 -3.67
CA GLY A 430 11.73 59.36 -4.24
C GLY A 430 12.65 58.14 -4.04
N TYR A 431 13.83 58.36 -3.46
CA TYR A 431 14.83 57.34 -3.12
C TYR A 431 15.23 57.47 -1.64
N SER A 432 15.64 56.38 -0.98
CA SER A 432 16.30 56.43 0.33
C SER A 432 17.37 55.34 0.47
N LEU A 433 18.28 55.51 1.42
CA LEU A 433 19.18 54.42 1.84
C LEU A 433 18.34 53.30 2.45
N LYS A 434 18.69 52.04 2.13
CA LYS A 434 18.04 50.86 2.74
C LYS A 434 18.00 51.03 4.27
N ASN A 435 16.79 51.02 4.83
CA ASN A 435 16.46 51.18 6.25
C ASN A 435 16.49 52.62 6.82
N ASN A 436 16.46 53.67 5.99
CA ASN A 436 16.38 55.09 6.42
C ASN A 436 17.50 55.55 7.39
N LYS A 437 18.66 54.89 7.38
CA LYS A 437 19.86 55.30 8.15
C LYS A 437 20.79 56.13 7.29
N ASP A 438 21.46 57.10 7.92
CA ASP A 438 22.36 58.07 7.29
C ASP A 438 23.86 57.81 7.58
N LYS A 439 24.24 56.72 8.26
CA LYS A 439 25.64 56.41 8.65
C LYS A 439 26.02 54.94 8.42
N ILE A 440 27.26 54.68 8.00
CA ILE A 440 27.77 53.36 7.55
C ILE A 440 29.24 53.10 7.95
N GLU A 441 29.66 51.83 8.06
CA GLU A 441 30.91 51.39 8.74
C GLU A 441 31.63 50.25 7.98
N CYS A 442 32.97 50.21 7.85
CA CYS A 442 33.69 49.10 7.22
C CYS A 442 33.85 47.88 8.16
N THR A 443 33.60 46.67 7.65
CA THR A 443 33.58 45.42 8.42
C THR A 443 34.23 44.24 7.65
N LYS A 444 34.30 43.05 8.26
CA LYS A 444 34.70 41.76 7.64
C LYS A 444 34.01 41.43 6.31
N LYS A 445 32.91 42.11 5.97
CA LYS A 445 32.15 41.89 4.73
C LYS A 445 32.21 43.07 3.75
N GLY A 446 32.77 44.22 4.15
CA GLY A 446 32.69 45.50 3.45
C GLY A 446 31.94 46.54 4.29
N TRP A 447 31.51 47.64 3.65
CA TRP A 447 30.65 48.65 4.30
C TRP A 447 29.32 48.06 4.80
N SER A 448 28.90 48.45 6.00
CA SER A 448 27.78 47.86 6.76
C SER A 448 26.41 48.18 6.16
N VAL A 449 26.30 49.26 5.39
CA VAL A 449 25.25 49.47 4.38
C VAL A 449 25.92 50.00 3.12
N VAL A 450 25.46 49.57 1.95
CA VAL A 450 25.97 50.02 0.65
C VAL A 450 25.63 51.51 0.46
N PRO A 451 26.59 52.38 0.08
CA PRO A 451 26.40 53.82 -0.06
C PRO A 451 25.63 54.19 -1.34
N ASN A 452 24.34 53.84 -1.42
CA ASN A 452 23.52 54.10 -2.60
C ASN A 452 22.05 54.40 -2.23
N CYS A 453 21.42 55.30 -2.99
CA CYS A 453 20.05 55.76 -2.76
C CYS A 453 19.07 54.97 -3.64
N GLU A 454 18.13 54.24 -3.03
CA GLU A 454 17.26 53.26 -3.72
C GLU A 454 15.77 53.64 -3.72
N LYS A 455 15.08 53.33 -4.82
CA LYS A 455 13.66 53.63 -5.01
C LYS A 455 12.76 52.71 -4.17
N LEU A 456 11.62 53.22 -3.70
CA LEU A 456 10.65 52.46 -2.90
C LEU A 456 10.14 51.20 -3.62
N LYS A 457 9.87 50.13 -2.86
CA LYS A 457 9.62 48.77 -3.37
C LYS A 457 8.16 48.49 -3.74
N THR A 458 7.99 47.85 -4.90
CA THR A 458 6.80 47.06 -5.28
C THR A 458 7.22 45.62 -5.60
N CYS A 459 6.29 44.66 -5.56
CA CYS A 459 6.55 43.29 -6.01
C CYS A 459 6.39 43.20 -7.53
N SER A 460 7.49 43.15 -8.28
CA SER A 460 7.45 42.95 -9.73
C SER A 460 7.35 41.47 -10.08
N VAL A 461 6.47 41.11 -11.01
CA VAL A 461 6.31 39.74 -11.51
C VAL A 461 7.57 39.27 -12.25
N PHE A 462 8.15 40.14 -13.09
CA PHE A 462 9.37 39.86 -13.87
C PHE A 462 10.61 39.49 -13.02
N ARG A 463 10.64 39.86 -11.74
CA ARG A 463 11.75 39.55 -10.84
C ARG A 463 11.63 38.17 -10.17
N MET A 464 10.51 37.47 -10.30
CA MET A 464 10.31 36.15 -9.70
C MET A 464 10.11 35.08 -10.76
N LYS A 465 11.16 34.29 -11.03
CA LYS A 465 11.04 33.10 -11.87
C LYS A 465 10.27 32.02 -11.12
N VAL A 466 9.07 31.69 -11.62
CA VAL A 466 8.37 30.47 -11.22
C VAL A 466 9.07 29.30 -11.91
N ASN A 467 9.95 28.60 -11.18
CA ASN A 467 10.63 27.43 -11.73
C ASN A 467 9.56 26.39 -12.09
N ASN A 468 9.52 26.01 -13.37
CA ASN A 468 8.49 25.13 -13.95
C ASN A 468 7.05 25.61 -13.74
N GLY A 469 6.83 26.93 -13.84
CA GLY A 469 5.51 27.56 -13.94
C GLY A 469 5.55 28.90 -14.68
N PHE A 470 4.47 29.66 -14.60
CA PHE A 470 4.32 31.04 -15.08
C PHE A 470 3.20 31.75 -14.30
N PHE A 471 3.21 33.09 -14.26
CA PHE A 471 2.11 33.86 -13.70
C PHE A 471 0.98 34.01 -14.73
N THR A 472 -0.28 33.95 -14.28
CA THR A 472 -1.47 34.05 -15.15
C THR A 472 -2.06 35.46 -15.19
N ASP A 473 -1.76 36.31 -14.21
CA ASP A 473 -2.28 37.67 -14.13
C ASP A 473 -1.50 38.63 -15.06
N SER A 474 -2.19 39.65 -15.57
CA SER A 474 -1.64 40.65 -16.51
C SER A 474 -0.91 41.83 -15.85
N ASN A 475 -0.98 41.98 -14.52
CA ASN A 475 -0.39 43.12 -13.80
C ASN A 475 1.12 42.96 -13.58
N MET A 476 1.92 43.98 -13.93
CA MET A 476 3.39 43.89 -13.85
C MET A 476 3.99 44.12 -12.45
N TYR A 477 3.29 44.87 -11.59
CA TYR A 477 3.76 45.30 -10.27
C TYR A 477 2.61 45.31 -9.26
N TYR A 478 2.85 44.70 -8.10
CA TYR A 478 1.89 44.58 -7.01
C TYR A 478 2.35 45.37 -5.79
N ILE A 479 1.39 45.93 -5.07
CA ILE A 479 1.61 46.65 -3.80
C ILE A 479 1.51 45.69 -2.61
N ILE A 480 2.11 46.09 -1.49
CA ILE A 480 2.17 45.29 -0.27
C ILE A 480 0.75 44.89 0.19
N ASN A 481 0.59 43.62 0.55
CA ASN A 481 -0.64 42.91 0.92
C ASN A 481 -1.63 42.57 -0.22
N THR A 482 -1.22 42.60 -1.49
CA THR A 482 -2.05 42.11 -2.63
C THR A 482 -1.53 40.79 -3.21
N SER A 483 -2.41 39.91 -3.68
CA SER A 483 -2.06 38.58 -4.22
C SER A 483 -2.06 38.50 -5.75
N ALA A 484 -1.28 37.57 -6.29
CA ALA A 484 -1.18 37.26 -7.71
C ALA A 484 -1.25 35.75 -7.97
N ASN A 485 -1.84 35.35 -9.10
CA ASN A 485 -2.04 33.96 -9.48
C ASN A 485 -0.94 33.43 -10.41
N TYR A 486 -0.60 32.16 -10.25
CA TYR A 486 0.36 31.43 -11.08
C TYR A 486 -0.09 30.00 -11.37
N GLN A 487 0.41 29.45 -12.48
CA GLN A 487 0.12 28.13 -12.98
C GLN A 487 1.44 27.36 -13.18
N CYS A 488 1.43 26.07 -12.86
CA CYS A 488 2.56 25.18 -13.07
C CYS A 488 2.56 24.58 -14.49
N LYS A 489 3.76 24.31 -15.00
CA LYS A 489 3.95 23.58 -16.26
C LYS A 489 3.65 22.10 -16.06
N GLU A 490 3.33 21.41 -17.15
CA GLU A 490 3.03 19.98 -17.16
C GLU A 490 4.15 19.15 -16.51
N GLY A 491 3.78 18.18 -15.67
CA GLY A 491 4.69 17.43 -14.79
C GLY A 491 5.06 18.12 -13.48
N TYR A 492 4.52 19.31 -13.20
CA TYR A 492 4.78 20.08 -11.98
C TYR A 492 3.48 20.64 -11.38
N GLY A 493 3.46 20.81 -10.06
CA GLY A 493 2.31 21.35 -9.32
C GLY A 493 2.73 22.01 -8.00
N THR A 494 1.79 22.68 -7.34
CA THR A 494 2.04 23.34 -6.04
C THR A 494 2.38 22.32 -4.95
N THR A 495 2.78 22.79 -3.76
CA THR A 495 3.02 21.95 -2.57
C THR A 495 1.84 21.05 -2.17
N ASN A 496 0.63 21.41 -2.65
CA ASN A 496 -0.64 20.77 -2.39
C ASN A 496 -1.13 19.89 -3.56
N GLY A 497 -0.41 19.88 -4.69
CA GLY A 497 -0.75 19.10 -5.90
C GLY A 497 -1.69 19.79 -6.89
N GLU A 498 -2.06 21.05 -6.63
CA GLU A 498 -2.89 21.82 -7.56
C GLU A 498 -2.03 22.35 -8.72
N ARG A 499 -2.61 22.40 -9.94
CA ARG A 499 -1.91 22.95 -11.13
C ARG A 499 -1.84 24.49 -11.11
N ASN A 500 -2.69 25.15 -10.33
CA ASN A 500 -2.72 26.60 -10.12
C ASN A 500 -2.44 26.92 -8.64
N GLY A 501 -2.03 28.15 -8.35
CA GLY A 501 -1.86 28.66 -6.99
C GLY A 501 -1.77 30.19 -6.95
N PHE A 502 -1.74 30.76 -5.75
CA PHE A 502 -1.60 32.20 -5.55
C PHE A 502 -0.45 32.54 -4.59
N ILE A 503 0.06 33.76 -4.67
CA ILE A 503 1.11 34.26 -3.79
C ILE A 503 0.90 35.75 -3.47
N THR A 504 1.12 36.14 -2.20
CA THR A 504 0.82 37.49 -1.71
C THR A 504 2.08 38.36 -1.65
N CYS A 505 2.04 39.56 -2.20
CA CYS A 505 3.09 40.57 -2.06
C CYS A 505 3.15 41.05 -0.61
N GLY A 506 4.35 41.03 0.00
CA GLY A 506 4.58 41.51 1.36
C GLY A 506 5.62 42.63 1.42
N LYS A 507 5.88 43.14 2.63
CA LYS A 507 6.76 44.31 2.88
C LYS A 507 8.20 44.18 2.31
N ASN A 508 8.66 42.95 2.02
CA ASN A 508 10.00 42.68 1.50
C ASN A 508 10.05 42.18 0.04
N GLY A 509 8.91 41.91 -0.58
CA GLY A 509 8.76 41.07 -1.78
C GLY A 509 7.63 40.06 -1.57
N TRP A 510 7.47 39.11 -2.50
CA TRP A 510 6.48 38.03 -2.38
C TRP A 510 6.66 37.22 -1.08
N LEU A 511 5.55 36.87 -0.42
CA LEU A 511 5.50 36.14 0.85
C LEU A 511 5.67 34.65 0.58
N GLY A 512 6.92 34.25 0.33
CA GLY A 512 7.31 32.90 -0.09
C GLY A 512 7.79 32.88 -1.53
N GLN A 513 7.75 31.71 -2.16
CA GLN A 513 8.08 31.53 -3.57
C GLN A 513 7.03 30.62 -4.22
N ALA A 514 6.52 31.02 -5.38
CA ALA A 514 5.69 30.17 -6.23
C ALA A 514 6.50 28.94 -6.64
N THR A 515 6.12 27.77 -6.10
CA THR A 515 6.95 26.56 -6.07
C THR A 515 6.21 25.42 -6.75
N CYS A 516 6.44 25.29 -8.06
CA CYS A 516 6.03 24.13 -8.83
C CYS A 516 7.06 23.01 -8.66
N ILE A 517 6.78 22.08 -7.74
CA ILE A 517 7.62 20.90 -7.50
C ILE A 517 7.37 19.85 -8.59
N LYS A 518 8.39 19.04 -8.96
CA LYS A 518 8.18 17.89 -9.87
C LYS A 518 7.23 16.95 -9.15
N ILE A 519 6.01 16.80 -9.65
CA ILE A 519 5.04 15.86 -9.10
C ILE A 519 4.93 14.68 -10.06
N CYS A 520 4.74 13.51 -9.48
CA CYS A 520 4.36 12.34 -10.23
C CYS A 520 2.82 12.28 -10.21
N ASP A 521 2.18 12.76 -11.28
CA ASP A 521 0.74 12.57 -11.51
C ASP A 521 0.44 11.06 -11.46
N ILE A 522 -0.66 10.66 -10.80
CA ILE A 522 -0.97 9.23 -10.65
C ILE A 522 -1.32 8.64 -12.02
N PRO A 523 -0.64 7.56 -12.47
CA PRO A 523 -0.91 6.94 -13.76
C PRO A 523 -2.35 6.47 -13.90
N GLN A 524 -2.85 6.45 -15.14
CA GLN A 524 -4.06 5.72 -15.47
C GLN A 524 -3.82 4.22 -15.25
N PHE A 525 -4.64 3.59 -14.42
CA PHE A 525 -4.57 2.15 -14.19
C PHE A 525 -5.43 1.40 -15.21
N ILE A 526 -4.81 0.46 -15.94
CA ILE A 526 -5.49 -0.52 -16.78
C ILE A 526 -5.39 -1.87 -16.09
N ASN A 527 -6.56 -2.45 -15.76
CA ASN A 527 -6.68 -3.70 -15.00
C ASN A 527 -5.90 -3.71 -13.67
N ALA A 528 -5.79 -2.55 -13.02
CA ALA A 528 -5.06 -2.35 -11.77
C ALA A 528 -5.74 -1.27 -10.88
N LYS A 529 -5.28 -1.13 -9.64
CA LYS A 529 -5.77 -0.14 -8.67
C LYS A 529 -4.63 0.36 -7.77
N GLN A 530 -4.62 1.65 -7.42
CA GLN A 530 -3.72 2.18 -6.39
C GLN A 530 -4.10 1.65 -5.00
N LYS A 531 -3.10 1.39 -4.16
CA LYS A 531 -3.28 1.01 -2.76
C LYS A 531 -3.36 2.26 -1.87
N GLY A 532 -4.52 2.91 -1.90
CA GLY A 532 -4.81 4.13 -1.15
C GLY A 532 -5.69 5.10 -1.94
N LYS A 533 -5.77 6.35 -1.46
CA LYS A 533 -6.40 7.47 -2.17
C LYS A 533 -5.43 8.65 -2.24
N LYS A 534 -4.49 8.61 -3.18
CA LYS A 534 -3.68 9.78 -3.58
C LYS A 534 -4.06 10.22 -5.00
N THR A 535 -3.85 11.49 -5.30
CA THR A 535 -4.08 12.10 -6.63
C THR A 535 -2.77 12.48 -7.33
N PHE A 536 -1.70 12.69 -6.57
CA PHE A 536 -0.33 12.93 -7.03
C PHE A 536 0.66 12.36 -5.99
N LEU A 537 1.93 12.26 -6.36
CA LEU A 537 3.03 11.87 -5.48
C LEU A 537 4.16 12.90 -5.48
N LYS A 538 4.76 13.11 -4.32
CA LYS A 538 5.97 13.92 -4.15
C LYS A 538 7.21 13.07 -4.49
N PRO A 539 8.33 13.66 -4.92
CA PRO A 539 9.58 12.93 -5.10
C PRO A 539 9.97 12.19 -3.81
N LYS A 540 10.57 11.00 -3.94
CA LYS A 540 10.88 10.07 -2.82
C LYS A 540 9.69 9.29 -2.25
N GLU A 541 8.44 9.63 -2.60
CA GLU A 541 7.29 8.78 -2.27
C GLU A 541 7.17 7.57 -3.21
N ARG A 542 6.53 6.50 -2.72
CA ARG A 542 6.23 5.27 -3.48
C ARG A 542 4.74 5.20 -3.81
N LEU A 543 4.44 4.89 -5.07
CA LEU A 543 3.14 4.39 -5.50
C LEU A 543 3.14 2.88 -5.27
N GLU A 544 2.30 2.39 -4.36
CA GLU A 544 1.95 0.96 -4.30
C GLU A 544 0.66 0.72 -5.09
N TYR A 545 0.66 -0.30 -5.92
CA TYR A 545 -0.51 -0.71 -6.71
C TYR A 545 -0.69 -2.22 -6.71
N GLU A 546 -1.94 -2.65 -6.82
CA GLU A 546 -2.37 -4.04 -6.88
C GLU A 546 -3.10 -4.25 -8.21
N CYS A 547 -2.74 -5.28 -8.97
CA CYS A 547 -3.48 -5.65 -10.17
C CYS A 547 -4.91 -6.09 -9.78
N MET A 548 -5.87 -5.97 -10.70
CA MET A 548 -7.18 -6.57 -10.53
C MET A 548 -7.07 -8.11 -10.58
N ASP A 549 -8.03 -8.80 -9.96
CA ASP A 549 -8.08 -10.26 -10.02
C ASP A 549 -8.17 -10.70 -11.50
N GLY A 550 -7.25 -11.56 -11.93
CA GLY A 550 -7.04 -11.90 -13.36
C GLY A 550 -5.73 -11.39 -13.98
N TYR A 551 -5.06 -10.40 -13.38
CA TYR A 551 -4.01 -9.62 -14.05
C TYR A 551 -2.67 -9.56 -13.27
N GLU A 552 -1.54 -9.37 -13.97
CA GLU A 552 -0.19 -9.20 -13.38
C GLU A 552 0.67 -8.12 -14.05
N PHE A 553 1.65 -7.61 -13.31
CA PHE A 553 2.65 -6.66 -13.83
C PHE A 553 3.95 -7.36 -14.29
N GLY A 554 4.14 -8.65 -13.96
CA GLY A 554 5.18 -9.51 -14.53
C GLY A 554 5.68 -10.61 -13.59
N ARG A 555 6.04 -11.77 -14.17
CA ARG A 555 6.53 -12.98 -13.48
C ARG A 555 5.72 -13.34 -12.22
N GLY A 556 4.39 -13.35 -12.32
CA GLY A 556 3.49 -13.71 -11.21
C GLY A 556 3.18 -12.61 -10.20
N GLN A 557 3.79 -11.42 -10.33
CA GLN A 557 3.62 -10.33 -9.35
C GLN A 557 2.29 -9.59 -9.55
N THR A 558 1.41 -9.69 -8.55
CA THR A 558 0.13 -8.96 -8.45
C THR A 558 0.25 -7.61 -7.75
N LYS A 559 1.41 -7.31 -7.14
CA LYS A 559 1.68 -6.10 -6.37
C LYS A 559 2.98 -5.48 -6.85
N GLY A 560 2.88 -4.28 -7.40
CA GLY A 560 4.03 -3.50 -7.83
C GLY A 560 4.22 -2.26 -6.95
N PHE A 561 5.43 -1.71 -6.97
CA PHE A 561 5.68 -0.36 -6.50
C PHE A 561 6.57 0.40 -7.49
N LYS A 562 6.26 1.68 -7.68
CA LYS A 562 7.11 2.64 -8.41
C LYS A 562 7.45 3.79 -7.47
N THR A 563 8.74 4.16 -7.41
CA THR A 563 9.16 5.34 -6.63
C THR A 563 9.10 6.55 -7.54
N CYS A 564 8.63 7.70 -7.05
CA CYS A 564 8.68 8.96 -7.79
C CYS A 564 10.13 9.47 -7.85
N TYR A 565 10.91 8.86 -8.75
CA TYR A 565 12.30 9.21 -9.09
C TYR A 565 12.77 8.72 -10.45
N ASP A 566 12.32 7.55 -10.91
CA ASP A 566 12.70 7.04 -12.23
C ASP A 566 12.33 8.09 -13.31
N ASP A 567 13.25 8.43 -14.20
CA ASP A 567 12.98 9.43 -15.24
C ASP A 567 11.93 8.95 -16.25
N GLU A 568 11.74 7.64 -16.35
CA GLU A 568 10.56 6.99 -16.92
C GLU A 568 9.45 6.84 -15.85
N TRP A 569 8.74 7.93 -15.56
CA TRP A 569 7.48 7.86 -14.82
C TRP A 569 6.35 7.39 -15.75
N PRO A 570 5.65 6.27 -15.44
CA PRO A 570 4.58 5.79 -16.29
C PRO A 570 3.39 6.75 -16.28
N THR A 571 2.85 7.07 -17.46
CA THR A 571 1.53 7.70 -17.62
C THR A 571 0.39 6.70 -17.50
N VAL A 572 0.66 5.43 -17.82
CA VAL A 572 -0.25 4.29 -17.72
C VAL A 572 0.44 3.16 -16.96
N VAL A 573 -0.26 2.57 -15.99
CA VAL A 573 0.14 1.32 -15.34
C VAL A 573 -0.86 0.26 -15.75
N GLU A 574 -0.46 -0.55 -16.72
CA GLU A 574 -1.20 -1.71 -17.21
C GLU A 574 -0.73 -2.97 -16.49
N CYS A 575 -1.67 -3.74 -15.93
CA CYS A 575 -1.43 -5.15 -15.64
C CYS A 575 -1.98 -5.99 -16.80
N TYR A 576 -1.15 -6.87 -17.35
CA TYR A 576 -1.51 -7.77 -18.44
C TYR A 576 -2.37 -8.91 -17.91
N GLU A 577 -3.25 -9.47 -18.75
CA GLU A 577 -4.00 -10.68 -18.42
C GLU A 577 -3.02 -11.80 -18.07
N LYS A 578 -3.29 -12.54 -16.98
CA LYS A 578 -2.43 -13.64 -16.53
C LYS A 578 -2.55 -14.85 -17.44
N ALA A 579 -1.82 -14.79 -18.54
CA ALA A 579 -1.70 -15.92 -19.44
C ALA A 579 -0.82 -17.01 -18.82
N CYS A 580 -1.31 -18.25 -18.83
CA CYS A 580 -0.51 -19.41 -18.45
C CYS A 580 0.47 -19.76 -19.58
N SER A 581 1.69 -20.13 -19.21
CA SER A 581 2.67 -20.75 -20.10
C SER A 581 2.84 -22.23 -19.74
N LEU A 582 3.14 -23.08 -20.72
CA LEU A 582 3.51 -24.47 -20.43
C LEU A 582 5.02 -24.54 -20.09
N PRO A 583 5.42 -25.30 -19.06
CA PRO A 583 6.81 -25.65 -18.85
C PRO A 583 7.28 -26.64 -19.94
N ILE A 584 8.57 -27.00 -19.93
CA ILE A 584 9.09 -28.03 -20.84
C ILE A 584 8.43 -29.37 -20.49
N LEU A 585 7.56 -29.84 -21.37
CA LEU A 585 6.82 -31.09 -21.19
C LEU A 585 7.67 -32.28 -21.65
N HIS A 586 8.00 -33.17 -20.73
CA HIS A 586 8.67 -34.43 -21.04
C HIS A 586 7.63 -35.56 -21.17
N GLN A 587 7.75 -36.36 -22.23
CA GLN A 587 6.93 -37.55 -22.49
C GLN A 587 5.40 -37.29 -22.61
N MET A 588 4.97 -36.03 -22.78
CA MET A 588 3.57 -35.66 -22.99
C MET A 588 3.39 -34.48 -23.95
N GLU A 589 2.21 -34.42 -24.56
CA GLU A 589 1.83 -33.41 -25.55
C GLU A 589 0.44 -32.82 -25.18
N PRO A 590 0.24 -31.49 -25.27
CA PRO A 590 -1.07 -30.87 -25.06
C PRO A 590 -1.94 -31.00 -26.32
N ASN A 591 -3.26 -31.07 -26.16
CA ASN A 591 -4.22 -31.10 -27.26
C ASN A 591 -4.16 -29.86 -28.19
N ILE A 592 -3.82 -28.69 -27.63
CA ILE A 592 -3.65 -27.44 -28.37
C ILE A 592 -2.35 -26.79 -27.90
N LYS A 593 -1.39 -26.55 -28.80
CA LYS A 593 -0.10 -25.91 -28.49
C LYS A 593 -0.13 -24.41 -28.83
N LYS A 594 0.02 -23.55 -27.82
CA LYS A 594 0.17 -22.09 -27.93
C LYS A 594 1.40 -21.66 -27.10
N ASP A 595 1.98 -20.49 -27.41
CA ASP A 595 3.05 -19.91 -26.58
C ASP A 595 2.52 -19.32 -25.26
N LYS A 596 1.25 -18.93 -25.24
CA LYS A 596 0.49 -18.39 -24.10
C LYS A 596 -0.97 -18.81 -24.18
N TYR A 597 -1.59 -19.02 -23.02
CA TYR A 597 -2.98 -19.45 -22.87
C TYR A 597 -3.75 -18.47 -21.96
N GLN A 598 -4.95 -18.07 -22.33
CA GLN A 598 -5.74 -17.07 -21.58
C GLN A 598 -6.46 -17.69 -20.38
N VAL A 599 -6.94 -16.87 -19.44
CA VAL A 599 -7.68 -17.36 -18.27
C VAL A 599 -8.99 -18.01 -18.75
N GLY A 600 -9.19 -19.29 -18.42
CA GLY A 600 -10.29 -20.11 -18.94
C GLY A 600 -9.94 -21.01 -20.14
N ASP A 601 -8.74 -20.91 -20.73
CA ASP A 601 -8.27 -21.96 -21.66
C ASP A 601 -8.15 -23.29 -20.88
N VAL A 602 -8.74 -24.36 -21.43
CA VAL A 602 -8.66 -25.73 -20.91
C VAL A 602 -7.73 -26.56 -21.80
N LEU A 603 -6.78 -27.25 -21.19
CA LEU A 603 -5.88 -28.20 -21.84
C LEU A 603 -6.16 -29.63 -21.38
N THR A 604 -6.20 -30.55 -22.34
CA THR A 604 -6.02 -31.98 -22.09
C THR A 604 -4.63 -32.40 -22.56
N PHE A 605 -4.04 -33.39 -21.90
CA PHE A 605 -2.72 -33.92 -22.26
C PHE A 605 -2.83 -35.34 -22.78
N ARG A 606 -1.88 -35.74 -23.61
CA ARG A 606 -1.69 -37.11 -24.09
C ARG A 606 -0.25 -37.53 -23.80
N CYS A 607 -0.07 -38.70 -23.21
CA CYS A 607 1.26 -39.28 -23.08
C CYS A 607 1.79 -39.80 -24.43
N ILE A 608 3.10 -39.70 -24.62
CA ILE A 608 3.79 -40.35 -25.74
C ILE A 608 3.69 -41.89 -25.57
N ARG A 609 3.68 -42.62 -26.69
CA ARG A 609 3.39 -44.06 -26.79
C ARG A 609 4.01 -44.89 -25.65
N GLY A 610 3.17 -45.67 -24.95
CA GLY A 610 3.60 -46.61 -23.89
C GLY A 610 3.55 -46.06 -22.45
N PHE A 611 3.11 -44.81 -22.26
CA PHE A 611 2.94 -44.20 -20.93
C PHE A 611 1.46 -43.86 -20.67
N LYS A 612 1.05 -43.86 -19.40
CA LYS A 612 -0.28 -43.50 -18.90
C LYS A 612 -0.23 -42.18 -18.12
N ILE A 613 -1.32 -41.43 -18.14
CA ILE A 613 -1.46 -40.13 -17.47
C ILE A 613 -1.71 -40.39 -15.97
N ALA A 614 -0.77 -40.02 -15.11
CA ALA A 614 -0.94 -40.00 -13.65
C ALA A 614 -1.09 -38.55 -13.18
N GLY A 615 -2.27 -38.20 -12.67
CA GLY A 615 -2.72 -36.83 -12.44
C GLY A 615 -3.99 -36.47 -13.22
N PRO A 616 -4.36 -35.19 -13.32
CA PRO A 616 -5.66 -34.77 -13.82
C PRO A 616 -5.82 -34.92 -15.34
N SER A 617 -7.02 -35.33 -15.74
CA SER A 617 -7.41 -35.58 -17.15
C SER A 617 -7.48 -34.31 -18.01
N SER A 618 -7.79 -33.17 -17.39
CA SER A 618 -7.61 -31.84 -17.96
C SER A 618 -7.13 -30.85 -16.91
N VAL A 619 -6.58 -29.72 -17.34
CA VAL A 619 -6.26 -28.56 -16.49
C VAL A 619 -6.84 -27.31 -17.12
N GLN A 620 -7.13 -26.30 -16.31
CA GLN A 620 -7.57 -25.00 -16.79
C GLN A 620 -6.57 -23.92 -16.38
N CYS A 621 -6.41 -22.91 -17.23
CA CYS A 621 -5.62 -21.74 -16.90
C CYS A 621 -6.41 -20.81 -15.97
N TYR A 622 -5.86 -20.54 -14.79
CA TYR A 622 -6.42 -19.59 -13.83
C TYR A 622 -5.46 -18.43 -13.57
N HIS A 623 -5.96 -17.40 -12.87
CA HIS A 623 -5.19 -16.22 -12.45
C HIS A 623 -4.06 -16.49 -11.42
N PHE A 624 -3.65 -17.75 -11.27
CA PHE A 624 -2.55 -18.24 -10.44
C PHE A 624 -1.76 -19.40 -11.12
N GLY A 625 -1.95 -19.59 -12.43
CA GLY A 625 -1.31 -20.64 -13.23
C GLY A 625 -2.26 -21.79 -13.58
N TRP A 626 -1.68 -22.89 -14.08
CA TRP A 626 -2.41 -24.13 -14.37
C TRP A 626 -2.95 -24.77 -13.09
N SER A 627 -4.25 -25.06 -13.06
CA SER A 627 -4.89 -25.78 -11.96
C SER A 627 -5.92 -26.80 -12.46
N PRO A 628 -6.05 -27.98 -11.82
CA PRO A 628 -5.08 -28.60 -10.91
C PRO A 628 -3.66 -28.74 -11.51
N ARG A 629 -2.68 -29.20 -10.72
CA ARG A 629 -1.29 -29.33 -11.17
C ARG A 629 -1.21 -30.19 -12.44
N LEU A 630 -0.34 -29.80 -13.38
CA LEU A 630 -0.09 -30.56 -14.60
C LEU A 630 0.14 -32.05 -14.28
N PRO A 631 -0.45 -32.98 -15.06
CA PRO A 631 -0.25 -34.41 -14.84
C PRO A 631 1.20 -34.82 -15.12
N THR A 632 1.49 -36.10 -14.89
CA THR A 632 2.74 -36.76 -15.25
C THR A 632 2.47 -37.96 -16.15
N CYS A 633 3.44 -38.39 -16.93
CA CYS A 633 3.34 -39.62 -17.71
C CYS A 633 4.21 -40.71 -17.08
N LYS A 634 3.59 -41.83 -16.68
CA LYS A 634 4.27 -42.98 -16.07
C LYS A 634 4.08 -44.21 -16.93
N LYS A 635 5.15 -45.01 -17.08
CA LYS A 635 5.13 -46.23 -17.92
C LYS A 635 4.23 -47.32 -17.34
N GLU A 636 4.24 -47.43 -16.02
CA GLU A 636 3.37 -48.29 -15.22
C GLU A 636 2.67 -47.42 -14.16
N VAL A 637 1.46 -47.82 -13.75
CA VAL A 637 0.64 -47.12 -12.75
C VAL A 637 -0.03 -48.14 -11.85
N ASN A 638 -0.14 -47.81 -10.56
CA ASN A 638 -0.57 -48.72 -9.51
C ASN A 638 -2.10 -48.76 -9.36
N CYS A 639 -2.62 -49.89 -8.91
CA CYS A 639 -3.99 -50.00 -8.41
C CYS A 639 -4.03 -49.60 -6.93
N CYS A 640 -5.14 -49.02 -6.49
CA CYS A 640 -5.34 -48.57 -5.12
C CYS A 640 -5.88 -49.70 -4.24
N GLU A 641 -5.70 -49.55 -2.93
CA GLU A 641 -6.37 -50.37 -1.92
C GLU A 641 -7.88 -50.07 -1.87
N GLN A 642 -8.62 -50.73 -0.97
CA GLN A 642 -10.06 -50.50 -0.82
C GLN A 642 -10.38 -49.02 -0.51
N PRO A 643 -11.51 -48.47 -1.02
CA PRO A 643 -11.90 -47.08 -0.79
C PRO A 643 -12.07 -46.80 0.72
N PRO A 644 -11.35 -45.81 1.31
CA PRO A 644 -11.35 -45.59 2.76
C PRO A 644 -12.73 -45.31 3.35
N GLU A 645 -13.03 -45.90 4.51
CA GLU A 645 -14.23 -45.56 5.28
C GLU A 645 -14.11 -44.13 5.84
N ILE A 646 -15.23 -43.39 5.87
CA ILE A 646 -15.29 -42.01 6.37
C ILE A 646 -16.26 -41.89 7.54
N LEU A 647 -15.98 -41.00 8.48
CA LEU A 647 -16.82 -40.81 9.65
C LEU A 647 -18.16 -40.16 9.23
N ASN A 648 -19.27 -40.80 9.62
CA ASN A 648 -20.65 -40.41 9.27
C ASN A 648 -20.96 -40.41 7.76
N GLY A 649 -20.41 -41.36 7.00
CA GLY A 649 -20.77 -41.58 5.60
C GLY A 649 -20.33 -42.92 5.02
N ILE A 650 -21.01 -43.34 3.96
CA ILE A 650 -20.87 -44.66 3.33
C ILE A 650 -20.41 -44.55 1.87
N ALA A 651 -19.51 -45.43 1.47
CA ALA A 651 -19.16 -45.65 0.06
C ALA A 651 -20.28 -46.43 -0.64
N LYS A 652 -20.79 -45.88 -1.75
CA LYS A 652 -21.86 -46.48 -2.55
C LYS A 652 -21.27 -47.42 -3.61
N ASP A 653 -21.89 -48.59 -3.74
CA ASP A 653 -21.53 -49.65 -4.71
C ASP A 653 -20.07 -50.14 -4.61
N SER A 654 -19.50 -50.11 -3.40
CA SER A 654 -18.13 -50.52 -3.03
C SER A 654 -17.81 -52.03 -3.15
N LYS A 655 -18.43 -52.74 -4.11
CA LYS A 655 -18.37 -54.20 -4.26
C LYS A 655 -17.16 -54.73 -5.06
N LYS A 656 -16.27 -53.85 -5.55
CA LYS A 656 -15.07 -54.23 -6.31
C LYS A 656 -13.98 -54.78 -5.38
N LYS A 657 -13.37 -55.92 -5.74
CA LYS A 657 -12.28 -56.53 -4.94
C LYS A 657 -10.94 -55.77 -5.04
N VAL A 658 -10.70 -55.11 -6.17
CA VAL A 658 -9.52 -54.28 -6.46
C VAL A 658 -10.01 -53.07 -7.26
N TYR A 659 -9.44 -51.89 -7.00
CA TYR A 659 -9.72 -50.66 -7.73
C TYR A 659 -8.45 -50.20 -8.41
N CYS A 660 -8.43 -50.14 -9.74
CA CYS A 660 -7.23 -49.80 -10.49
C CYS A 660 -7.23 -48.33 -10.93
N HIS A 661 -6.07 -47.82 -11.32
CA HIS A 661 -5.90 -46.43 -11.76
C HIS A 661 -6.98 -46.01 -12.79
N ASN A 662 -7.67 -44.91 -12.47
CA ASN A 662 -8.90 -44.33 -13.02
C ASN A 662 -10.27 -44.92 -12.58
N ASP A 663 -10.33 -45.95 -11.73
CA ASP A 663 -11.59 -46.40 -11.11
C ASP A 663 -12.18 -45.34 -10.17
N VAL A 664 -13.52 -45.27 -10.07
CA VAL A 664 -14.26 -44.21 -9.37
C VAL A 664 -15.24 -44.81 -8.34
N VAL A 665 -15.37 -44.16 -7.17
CA VAL A 665 -16.30 -44.53 -6.08
C VAL A 665 -17.10 -43.31 -5.61
N GLU A 666 -18.42 -43.44 -5.46
CA GLU A 666 -19.32 -42.39 -4.94
C GLU A 666 -19.49 -42.54 -3.43
N TYR A 667 -19.58 -41.43 -2.68
CA TYR A 667 -19.81 -41.44 -1.22
C TYR A 667 -21.03 -40.61 -0.83
N ASN A 668 -21.82 -41.10 0.11
CA ASN A 668 -22.94 -40.39 0.73
C ASN A 668 -22.67 -40.17 2.23
N CYS A 669 -23.19 -39.09 2.78
CA CYS A 669 -23.16 -38.86 4.23
C CYS A 669 -24.43 -39.39 4.89
N ASP A 670 -24.32 -39.71 6.18
CA ASP A 670 -25.42 -40.21 6.99
C ASP A 670 -26.41 -39.10 7.38
N LEU A 671 -27.59 -39.49 7.86
CA LEU A 671 -28.65 -38.55 8.26
C LEU A 671 -28.15 -37.58 9.35
N GLY A 672 -28.38 -36.28 9.13
CA GLY A 672 -27.85 -35.18 9.93
C GLY A 672 -26.54 -34.56 9.43
N PHE A 673 -25.88 -35.17 8.43
CA PHE A 673 -24.54 -34.73 7.99
C PHE A 673 -24.51 -34.23 6.54
N VAL A 674 -23.79 -33.13 6.32
CA VAL A 674 -23.56 -32.51 5.01
C VAL A 674 -22.21 -32.96 4.45
N ARG A 675 -22.20 -33.40 3.18
CA ARG A 675 -20.96 -33.68 2.44
C ARG A 675 -20.26 -32.38 2.06
N ARG A 676 -19.01 -32.18 2.49
CA ARG A 676 -18.07 -31.23 1.89
C ARG A 676 -16.95 -31.99 1.19
N GLY A 677 -16.30 -31.39 0.20
CA GLY A 677 -15.39 -32.11 -0.70
C GLY A 677 -16.13 -32.84 -1.84
N PRO A 678 -15.46 -33.76 -2.56
CA PRO A 678 -15.99 -34.34 -3.79
C PRO A 678 -17.03 -35.44 -3.54
N LYS A 679 -18.07 -35.47 -4.38
CA LYS A 679 -19.11 -36.52 -4.38
C LYS A 679 -18.59 -37.90 -4.81
N LYS A 680 -17.58 -37.91 -5.69
CA LYS A 680 -16.94 -39.09 -6.30
C LYS A 680 -15.42 -38.98 -6.07
N ILE A 681 -14.75 -40.04 -5.65
CA ILE A 681 -13.28 -40.14 -5.62
C ILE A 681 -12.79 -41.05 -6.74
N GLN A 682 -11.56 -40.83 -7.23
CA GLN A 682 -10.90 -41.65 -8.24
C GLN A 682 -9.62 -42.29 -7.67
N CYS A 683 -9.28 -43.49 -8.13
CA CYS A 683 -7.97 -44.09 -7.88
C CYS A 683 -6.95 -43.48 -8.86
N ASN A 684 -5.94 -42.75 -8.35
CA ASN A 684 -4.90 -42.14 -9.17
C ASN A 684 -3.52 -42.71 -8.78
N ASP A 685 -3.15 -43.83 -9.41
CA ASP A 685 -1.80 -44.41 -9.34
C ASP A 685 -1.41 -44.85 -7.91
N GLY A 686 -2.24 -45.71 -7.32
CA GLY A 686 -2.07 -46.27 -5.98
C GLY A 686 -2.72 -45.44 -4.86
N GLU A 687 -2.87 -44.13 -5.04
CA GLU A 687 -3.52 -43.23 -4.07
C GLU A 687 -4.95 -42.85 -4.50
N TRP A 688 -5.87 -42.78 -3.55
CA TRP A 688 -7.21 -42.23 -3.77
C TRP A 688 -7.18 -40.70 -3.76
N THR A 689 -7.90 -40.05 -4.69
CA THR A 689 -8.13 -38.60 -4.68
C THR A 689 -8.84 -38.15 -3.39
N THR A 690 -8.66 -36.90 -2.99
CA THR A 690 -9.21 -36.25 -1.78
C THR A 690 -10.60 -36.78 -1.35
N LEU A 691 -10.69 -37.31 -0.12
CA LEU A 691 -11.93 -37.84 0.44
C LEU A 691 -12.94 -36.73 0.77
N PRO A 692 -14.25 -36.96 0.65
CA PRO A 692 -15.26 -36.09 1.24
C PRO A 692 -15.28 -36.18 2.77
N THR A 693 -15.72 -35.10 3.41
CA THR A 693 -15.93 -35.01 4.87
C THR A 693 -17.41 -34.78 5.16
N CYS A 694 -17.99 -35.57 6.06
CA CYS A 694 -19.38 -35.45 6.50
C CYS A 694 -19.46 -34.65 7.80
N ILE A 695 -20.09 -33.47 7.77
CA ILE A 695 -20.12 -32.51 8.88
C ILE A 695 -21.56 -32.35 9.39
N GLU A 696 -21.75 -32.40 10.71
CA GLU A 696 -23.05 -32.26 11.38
C GLU A 696 -23.70 -30.90 11.02
N GLU A 697 -24.89 -30.93 10.42
CA GLU A 697 -25.72 -29.74 10.18
C GLU A 697 -26.66 -29.51 11.36
N LYS A 698 -26.42 -28.41 12.07
CA LYS A 698 -27.14 -28.05 13.30
C LYS A 698 -28.52 -27.43 13.01
N LYS A 699 -28.79 -27.03 11.77
CA LYS A 699 -30.10 -26.56 11.32
C LYS A 699 -31.02 -27.72 10.97
N ARG A 700 -31.88 -28.08 11.92
CA ARG A 700 -33.05 -28.94 11.67
C ARG A 700 -34.14 -28.15 10.94
N CYS A 701 -34.95 -28.83 10.14
CA CYS A 701 -36.11 -28.22 9.52
C CYS A 701 -37.22 -27.94 10.53
N SER A 702 -38.09 -26.98 10.21
CA SER A 702 -39.40 -26.83 10.88
C SER A 702 -40.30 -28.05 10.62
N GLY A 703 -41.47 -28.06 11.27
CA GLY A 703 -42.52 -29.05 11.02
C GLY A 703 -42.82 -29.29 9.53
N VAL A 704 -43.26 -30.50 9.20
CA VAL A 704 -43.45 -30.96 7.82
C VAL A 704 -44.47 -30.07 7.10
N PRO A 705 -44.20 -29.58 5.87
CA PRO A 705 -45.18 -28.83 5.09
C PRO A 705 -46.42 -29.67 4.82
N GLU A 706 -47.60 -29.14 5.18
CA GLU A 706 -48.89 -29.73 4.88
C GLU A 706 -49.24 -29.56 3.39
N LEU A 707 -50.03 -30.50 2.85
CA LEU A 707 -50.48 -30.47 1.45
C LEU A 707 -51.99 -30.25 1.34
N VAL A 708 -52.37 -29.23 0.59
CA VAL A 708 -53.77 -29.03 0.18
C VAL A 708 -54.17 -30.21 -0.72
N HIS A 709 -55.19 -30.96 -0.30
CA HIS A 709 -55.60 -32.24 -0.90
C HIS A 709 -54.51 -33.34 -0.91
N GLY A 710 -53.58 -33.30 0.07
CA GLY A 710 -52.61 -34.36 0.29
C GLY A 710 -52.45 -34.75 1.76
N TYR A 711 -51.70 -35.83 2.00
CA TYR A 711 -51.38 -36.36 3.32
C TYR A 711 -49.92 -36.84 3.37
N ILE A 712 -49.38 -37.06 4.57
CA ILE A 712 -48.02 -37.60 4.74
C ILE A 712 -48.14 -39.12 4.92
N GLN A 713 -47.43 -39.88 4.08
CA GLN A 713 -47.39 -41.35 4.14
C GLN A 713 -46.38 -41.84 5.19
N THR A 714 -45.18 -41.26 5.22
CA THR A 714 -44.13 -41.59 6.19
C THR A 714 -43.50 -40.31 6.77
N PRO A 715 -43.86 -39.92 8.01
CA PRO A 715 -43.24 -38.78 8.67
C PRO A 715 -41.89 -39.16 9.30
N ASP A 716 -40.80 -38.61 8.77
CA ASP A 716 -39.48 -38.67 9.40
C ASP A 716 -39.40 -37.70 10.58
N LEU A 717 -39.41 -38.27 11.80
CA LEU A 717 -39.41 -37.52 13.06
C LEU A 717 -38.04 -36.92 13.44
N SER A 718 -36.98 -37.14 12.65
CA SER A 718 -35.65 -36.59 12.96
C SER A 718 -35.53 -35.09 12.66
N TYR A 719 -36.28 -34.60 11.66
CA TYR A 719 -36.18 -33.25 11.09
C TYR A 719 -34.74 -32.81 10.72
N SER A 720 -33.84 -33.77 10.56
CA SER A 720 -32.39 -33.57 10.38
C SER A 720 -32.02 -33.34 8.92
N HIS A 721 -30.79 -32.88 8.63
CA HIS A 721 -30.35 -32.74 7.23
C HIS A 721 -30.37 -34.11 6.53
N GLY A 722 -31.01 -34.20 5.36
CA GLY A 722 -31.22 -35.45 4.63
C GLY A 722 -32.48 -36.23 5.02
N ALA A 723 -33.12 -35.90 6.15
CA ALA A 723 -34.41 -36.46 6.56
C ALA A 723 -35.42 -36.30 5.42
N SER A 724 -36.19 -37.35 5.11
CA SER A 724 -37.06 -37.35 3.94
C SER A 724 -38.45 -37.89 4.25
N VAL A 725 -39.46 -37.05 4.03
CA VAL A 725 -40.88 -37.38 4.19
C VAL A 725 -41.47 -37.80 2.86
N GLU A 726 -42.32 -38.83 2.88
CA GLU A 726 -43.10 -39.24 1.71
C GLU A 726 -44.56 -38.78 1.84
N TYR A 727 -45.14 -38.33 0.73
CA TYR A 727 -46.49 -37.79 0.66
C TYR A 727 -47.43 -38.68 -0.18
N GLY A 728 -48.74 -38.54 0.06
CA GLY A 728 -49.83 -39.04 -0.78
C GLY A 728 -50.82 -37.92 -1.15
N CYS A 729 -51.69 -38.17 -2.14
CA CYS A 729 -52.83 -37.31 -2.47
C CYS A 729 -54.14 -38.02 -2.13
N VAL A 730 -55.18 -37.28 -1.72
CA VAL A 730 -56.52 -37.87 -1.49
C VAL A 730 -57.17 -38.29 -2.81
N GLU A 731 -58.19 -39.14 -2.72
CA GLU A 731 -58.90 -39.71 -3.88
C GLU A 731 -59.38 -38.63 -4.86
N ASN A 732 -59.27 -38.93 -6.17
CA ASN A 732 -59.51 -38.02 -7.31
C ASN A 732 -58.46 -36.89 -7.53
N PHE A 733 -57.38 -36.84 -6.74
CA PHE A 733 -56.24 -35.93 -6.95
C PHE A 733 -54.97 -36.69 -7.34
N ILE A 734 -54.32 -36.28 -8.43
CA ILE A 734 -53.04 -36.84 -8.91
C ILE A 734 -51.87 -36.04 -8.33
N MET A 735 -50.80 -36.74 -7.98
CA MET A 735 -49.57 -36.15 -7.45
C MET A 735 -48.65 -35.62 -8.57
N VAL A 736 -48.37 -34.32 -8.53
CA VAL A 736 -47.48 -33.61 -9.45
C VAL A 736 -46.23 -33.15 -8.69
N GLY A 737 -45.07 -33.75 -9.00
CA GLY A 737 -43.78 -33.45 -8.36
C GLY A 737 -43.09 -34.68 -7.80
N LYS A 738 -42.02 -34.48 -7.02
CA LYS A 738 -41.31 -35.57 -6.34
C LYS A 738 -42.10 -36.00 -5.10
N LYS A 739 -42.53 -37.27 -5.03
CA LYS A 739 -43.34 -37.79 -3.90
C LYS A 739 -42.68 -37.67 -2.52
N THR A 740 -41.36 -37.53 -2.47
CA THR A 740 -40.59 -37.26 -1.24
C THR A 740 -40.08 -35.83 -1.20
N SER A 741 -40.26 -35.11 -0.09
CA SER A 741 -39.46 -33.92 0.21
C SER A 741 -38.35 -34.25 1.20
N THR A 742 -37.17 -33.66 1.00
CA THR A 742 -35.97 -33.82 1.82
C THR A 742 -35.65 -32.53 2.57
N CYS A 743 -35.25 -32.63 3.84
CA CYS A 743 -34.78 -31.50 4.64
C CYS A 743 -33.34 -31.14 4.26
N ILE A 744 -33.10 -29.90 3.83
CA ILE A 744 -31.79 -29.41 3.39
C ILE A 744 -31.53 -28.04 4.04
N HIS A 745 -30.46 -27.97 4.85
CA HIS A 745 -30.01 -26.75 5.57
C HIS A 745 -31.09 -26.05 6.44
N GLY A 746 -32.05 -26.81 6.97
CA GLY A 746 -33.17 -26.28 7.77
C GLY A 746 -34.41 -25.88 6.96
N HIS A 747 -34.43 -26.10 5.64
CA HIS A 747 -35.60 -25.92 4.80
C HIS A 747 -35.96 -27.22 4.07
N TRP A 748 -37.25 -27.55 3.99
CA TRP A 748 -37.72 -28.65 3.16
C TRP A 748 -37.60 -28.28 1.67
N THR A 749 -37.18 -29.23 0.83
CA THR A 749 -37.28 -29.08 -0.64
C THR A 749 -38.74 -28.86 -1.05
N GLN A 750 -38.96 -28.36 -2.27
CA GLN A 750 -40.31 -28.15 -2.81
C GLN A 750 -41.13 -29.46 -2.72
N PRO A 751 -42.23 -29.48 -1.94
CA PRO A 751 -43.08 -30.66 -1.85
C PRO A 751 -43.87 -30.87 -3.16
N PRO A 752 -44.45 -32.05 -3.40
CA PRO A 752 -45.33 -32.27 -4.54
C PRO A 752 -46.62 -31.45 -4.41
N THR A 753 -47.48 -31.49 -5.43
CA THR A 753 -48.78 -30.80 -5.44
C THR A 753 -49.87 -31.78 -5.89
N CYS A 754 -51.02 -31.79 -5.21
CA CYS A 754 -52.16 -32.63 -5.54
C CYS A 754 -53.13 -31.86 -6.43
N ILE A 755 -53.50 -32.39 -7.60
CA ILE A 755 -54.31 -31.72 -8.62
C ILE A 755 -55.49 -32.61 -9.05
N GLU A 756 -56.70 -32.05 -9.12
CA GLU A 756 -57.90 -32.73 -9.63
C GLU A 756 -57.65 -33.32 -11.03
N GLN A 757 -58.08 -34.57 -11.25
CA GLN A 757 -57.89 -35.29 -12.52
C GLN A 757 -58.30 -34.48 -13.76
N ASP A 758 -59.41 -33.75 -13.68
CA ASP A 758 -59.99 -32.99 -14.80
C ASP A 758 -59.21 -31.70 -15.16
N ARG A 759 -58.18 -31.33 -14.37
CA ARG A 759 -57.39 -30.10 -14.56
C ARG A 759 -55.98 -30.31 -15.11
N LEU A 760 -55.58 -31.53 -15.45
CA LEU A 760 -54.27 -31.76 -16.07
C LEU A 760 -54.22 -31.18 -17.49
N GLY A 761 -53.27 -30.29 -17.73
CA GLY A 761 -52.93 -29.79 -19.06
C GLY A 761 -52.23 -30.85 -19.89
N ARG A 762 -52.45 -30.83 -21.21
CA ARG A 762 -51.91 -31.83 -22.14
C ARG A 762 -50.56 -31.37 -22.71
N CYS A 763 -49.54 -32.23 -22.68
CA CYS A 763 -48.26 -31.90 -23.34
C CYS A 763 -48.44 -31.92 -24.87
N ALA A 764 -48.37 -30.75 -25.50
CA ALA A 764 -48.45 -30.64 -26.96
C ALA A 764 -47.25 -31.35 -27.62
N SER A 765 -47.51 -32.11 -28.69
CA SER A 765 -46.45 -32.66 -29.53
C SER A 765 -45.66 -31.52 -30.18
N LYS A 766 -44.35 -31.56 -30.03
CA LYS A 766 -43.42 -30.68 -30.74
C LYS A 766 -42.37 -31.53 -31.41
N ILE A 767 -42.25 -31.37 -32.72
CA ILE A 767 -41.11 -31.83 -33.49
C ILE A 767 -39.93 -30.94 -33.07
N PHE A 768 -38.83 -31.57 -32.64
CA PHE A 768 -37.55 -30.92 -32.41
C PHE A 768 -36.54 -31.50 -33.40
N GLU A 769 -35.61 -30.67 -33.87
CA GLU A 769 -34.73 -31.00 -35.00
C GLU A 769 -33.76 -32.16 -34.70
N ASP A 770 -33.55 -32.50 -33.42
CA ASP A 770 -32.64 -33.56 -32.97
C ASP A 770 -33.27 -34.97 -32.84
N PHE A 771 -34.59 -35.15 -32.75
CA PHE A 771 -35.18 -36.50 -32.62
C PHE A 771 -36.70 -36.56 -32.93
N GLN A 772 -37.12 -37.69 -33.52
CA GLN A 772 -38.53 -38.02 -33.74
C GLN A 772 -39.03 -39.03 -32.70
N VAL A 773 -40.22 -38.78 -32.13
CA VAL A 773 -40.99 -39.74 -31.34
C VAL A 773 -42.44 -39.67 -31.79
N ASN A 774 -42.96 -40.76 -32.38
CA ASN A 774 -44.37 -40.88 -32.75
C ASN A 774 -45.17 -41.38 -31.55
N LEU A 775 -46.09 -40.56 -31.05
CA LEU A 775 -47.07 -40.93 -30.02
C LEU A 775 -48.47 -40.94 -30.65
N ASN A 776 -48.96 -42.13 -30.99
CA ASN A 776 -50.39 -42.32 -31.26
C ASN A 776 -51.14 -42.25 -29.92
N ASN A 777 -52.11 -41.34 -29.84
CA ASN A 777 -53.11 -41.14 -28.77
C ASN A 777 -53.09 -42.15 -27.60
N GLU A 778 -52.68 -41.73 -26.40
CA GLU A 778 -53.60 -41.49 -25.27
C GLU A 778 -52.93 -41.08 -23.94
N PHE A 779 -53.58 -40.14 -23.23
CA PHE A 779 -53.45 -39.74 -21.81
C PHE A 779 -52.08 -39.36 -21.21
N ASP A 780 -52.14 -38.84 -19.97
CA ASP A 780 -51.04 -38.18 -19.25
C ASP A 780 -50.08 -39.19 -18.56
N ASP A 781 -49.04 -38.65 -17.92
CA ASP A 781 -48.03 -39.39 -17.13
C ASP A 781 -47.02 -40.23 -17.97
N ILE A 782 -47.08 -40.14 -19.31
CA ILE A 782 -46.13 -40.77 -20.24
C ILE A 782 -44.67 -40.36 -19.91
N VAL A 783 -43.82 -41.36 -19.71
CA VAL A 783 -42.36 -41.23 -19.69
C VAL A 783 -41.83 -41.58 -21.08
N ILE A 784 -41.28 -40.59 -21.80
CA ILE A 784 -40.55 -40.84 -23.06
C ILE A 784 -39.05 -40.94 -22.78
N SER A 785 -38.41 -41.98 -23.32
CA SER A 785 -36.97 -42.08 -23.44
C SER A 785 -36.54 -41.48 -24.78
N TYR A 786 -35.68 -40.46 -24.74
CA TYR A 786 -35.13 -39.78 -25.90
C TYR A 786 -33.60 -39.79 -25.84
N LYS A 787 -32.96 -39.78 -27.00
CA LYS A 787 -31.50 -39.82 -27.13
C LYS A 787 -31.04 -38.55 -27.82
N CYS A 788 -30.07 -37.86 -27.24
CA CYS A 788 -29.41 -36.73 -27.91
C CYS A 788 -28.38 -37.27 -28.90
N ASN A 789 -28.32 -36.73 -30.12
CA ASN A 789 -27.43 -37.20 -31.21
C ASN A 789 -25.92 -37.23 -30.87
N TRP A 790 -25.52 -36.63 -29.74
CA TRP A 790 -24.14 -36.52 -29.27
C TRP A 790 -23.81 -37.38 -28.03
N ASN A 791 -24.73 -38.21 -27.51
CA ASN A 791 -24.48 -39.14 -26.41
C ASN A 791 -25.12 -40.51 -26.68
N SER A 792 -24.47 -41.60 -26.26
CA SER A 792 -25.00 -42.97 -26.25
C SER A 792 -26.16 -43.18 -25.27
N GLU A 793 -26.26 -42.39 -24.20
CA GLU A 793 -27.23 -42.56 -23.12
C GLU A 793 -28.66 -42.13 -23.49
N PHE A 794 -29.64 -42.89 -22.99
CA PHE A 794 -31.06 -42.56 -23.06
C PHE A 794 -31.44 -41.63 -21.90
N LYS A 795 -31.89 -40.42 -22.20
CA LYS A 795 -32.51 -39.50 -21.23
C LYS A 795 -34.00 -39.78 -21.16
N SER A 796 -34.59 -39.77 -19.97
CA SER A 796 -36.05 -39.82 -19.81
C SER A 796 -36.61 -38.45 -19.46
N THR A 797 -37.78 -38.12 -20.00
CA THR A 797 -38.62 -37.01 -19.52
C THR A 797 -40.06 -37.47 -19.40
N LYS A 798 -40.77 -36.91 -18.41
CA LYS A 798 -42.17 -37.22 -18.14
C LYS A 798 -43.05 -36.04 -18.52
N CYS A 799 -44.20 -36.30 -19.14
CA CYS A 799 -45.22 -35.27 -19.25
C CYS A 799 -45.84 -35.05 -17.87
N ILE A 800 -45.80 -33.82 -17.37
CA ILE A 800 -46.38 -33.42 -16.09
C ILE A 800 -47.19 -32.13 -16.30
N ASN A 801 -48.52 -32.26 -16.28
CA ASN A 801 -49.46 -31.13 -16.34
C ASN A 801 -49.12 -30.12 -17.47
N GLY A 802 -49.00 -30.65 -18.69
CA GLY A 802 -48.79 -29.86 -19.91
C GLY A 802 -47.34 -29.46 -20.19
N ARG A 803 -46.38 -29.86 -19.34
CA ARG A 803 -44.95 -29.55 -19.53
C ARG A 803 -44.09 -30.80 -19.35
N TRP A 804 -43.07 -30.93 -20.20
CA TRP A 804 -42.04 -31.95 -20.05
C TRP A 804 -41.14 -31.65 -18.86
N SER A 805 -40.89 -32.66 -18.02
CA SER A 805 -40.07 -32.55 -16.81
C SER A 805 -39.09 -33.73 -16.70
N PRO A 806 -37.75 -33.49 -16.73
CA PRO A 806 -37.10 -32.21 -17.07
C PRO A 806 -37.45 -31.76 -18.49
N PRO A 807 -37.42 -30.45 -18.81
CA PRO A 807 -37.72 -29.96 -20.14
C PRO A 807 -36.77 -30.56 -21.19
N LEU A 808 -37.33 -30.96 -22.34
CA LEU A 808 -36.59 -31.52 -23.47
C LEU A 808 -35.42 -30.60 -23.85
N SER A 809 -34.19 -31.06 -23.59
CA SER A 809 -32.98 -30.29 -23.87
C SER A 809 -31.78 -31.19 -24.17
N CYS A 810 -31.18 -30.96 -25.34
CA CYS A 810 -29.92 -31.57 -25.77
C CYS A 810 -28.78 -30.55 -25.77
N SER A 811 -28.76 -29.68 -24.75
CA SER A 811 -27.69 -28.73 -24.48
C SER A 811 -26.34 -29.45 -24.38
N LYS A 812 -25.38 -29.14 -25.27
CA LYS A 812 -23.96 -29.43 -25.04
C LYS A 812 -23.42 -28.49 -23.96
N GLY A 813 -23.85 -28.73 -22.72
CA GLY A 813 -23.16 -28.19 -21.54
C GLY A 813 -21.71 -28.66 -21.60
N LYS A 814 -20.77 -27.72 -21.66
CA LYS A 814 -19.34 -28.07 -21.63
C LYS A 814 -19.03 -28.60 -20.24
N SER A 815 -18.40 -29.77 -20.15
CA SER A 815 -17.85 -30.25 -18.88
C SER A 815 -16.77 -29.29 -18.39
N CYS A 816 -16.77 -28.96 -17.10
CA CYS A 816 -15.69 -28.20 -16.48
C CYS A 816 -14.46 -29.09 -16.29
N ALA A 817 -13.27 -28.49 -16.38
CA ALA A 817 -12.04 -29.11 -15.89
C ALA A 817 -12.16 -29.47 -14.40
N PRO A 818 -11.29 -30.32 -13.81
CA PRO A 818 -11.34 -30.62 -12.40
C PRO A 818 -11.22 -29.33 -11.57
N PRO A 819 -11.82 -29.27 -10.36
CA PRO A 819 -11.91 -28.05 -9.58
C PRO A 819 -10.53 -27.48 -9.25
N PRO A 820 -10.35 -26.15 -9.32
CA PRO A 820 -9.05 -25.53 -9.06
C PRO A 820 -8.60 -25.73 -7.62
N GLN A 821 -7.30 -25.96 -7.43
CA GLN A 821 -6.67 -25.87 -6.12
C GLN A 821 -6.73 -24.42 -5.62
N ILE A 822 -7.65 -24.13 -4.71
CA ILE A 822 -7.80 -22.80 -4.12
C ILE A 822 -6.62 -22.54 -3.15
N PRO A 823 -5.99 -21.35 -3.17
CA PRO A 823 -4.96 -21.00 -2.20
C PRO A 823 -5.47 -21.11 -0.76
N ASN A 824 -4.73 -21.84 0.07
CA ASN A 824 -5.06 -22.18 1.46
C ASN A 824 -6.35 -23.01 1.66
N SER A 825 -6.92 -23.59 0.60
CA SER A 825 -7.87 -24.69 0.75
C SER A 825 -7.16 -25.98 1.13
N GLN A 826 -7.87 -26.97 1.67
CA GLN A 826 -7.40 -28.35 1.69
C GLN A 826 -7.00 -28.79 0.28
N ASP A 827 -6.12 -29.79 0.18
CA ASP A 827 -5.54 -30.18 -1.10
C ASP A 827 -6.60 -30.92 -1.94
N MET A 828 -6.93 -30.34 -3.10
CA MET A 828 -7.99 -30.76 -4.02
C MET A 828 -7.37 -31.58 -5.15
N ASN A 829 -6.83 -32.74 -4.80
CA ASN A 829 -6.15 -33.65 -5.72
C ASN A 829 -7.16 -34.43 -6.55
N ILE A 830 -8.04 -33.73 -7.28
CA ILE A 830 -9.15 -34.30 -8.06
C ILE A 830 -8.77 -34.30 -9.54
N THR A 831 -8.99 -35.45 -10.18
CA THR A 831 -8.49 -35.75 -11.52
C THR A 831 -9.58 -35.81 -12.60
N MET A 832 -10.85 -35.81 -12.18
CA MET A 832 -12.04 -35.91 -13.02
C MET A 832 -12.60 -34.54 -13.43
N ASN A 833 -13.05 -34.44 -14.68
CA ASN A 833 -13.91 -33.35 -15.14
C ASN A 833 -15.31 -33.46 -14.50
N TYR A 834 -16.05 -32.34 -14.46
CA TYR A 834 -17.40 -32.25 -13.89
C TYR A 834 -18.44 -31.89 -14.95
N GLU A 835 -19.67 -32.37 -14.80
CA GLU A 835 -20.77 -32.08 -15.73
C GLU A 835 -21.45 -30.73 -15.44
N ASP A 836 -22.10 -30.17 -16.45
CA ASP A 836 -22.83 -28.89 -16.39
C ASP A 836 -23.97 -29.00 -15.35
N GLY A 837 -23.92 -28.15 -14.32
CA GLY A 837 -24.79 -28.19 -13.14
C GLY A 837 -24.29 -29.03 -11.96
N GLU A 838 -23.19 -29.79 -12.07
CA GLU A 838 -22.58 -30.44 -10.89
C GLU A 838 -21.93 -29.41 -9.95
N LYS A 839 -21.91 -29.75 -8.66
CA LYS A 839 -21.38 -28.90 -7.58
C LYS A 839 -20.18 -29.53 -6.87
N PHE A 840 -19.32 -28.68 -6.32
CA PHE A 840 -18.17 -29.08 -5.52
C PHE A 840 -18.00 -28.22 -4.26
N GLY A 841 -18.02 -28.84 -3.08
CA GLY A 841 -17.92 -28.14 -1.79
C GLY A 841 -16.48 -27.87 -1.36
N VAL A 842 -16.14 -26.61 -1.08
CA VAL A 842 -14.77 -26.17 -0.75
C VAL A 842 -14.50 -26.25 0.75
N ILE A 843 -13.34 -26.81 1.13
CA ILE A 843 -12.87 -26.88 2.53
C ILE A 843 -11.55 -26.13 2.68
N CYS A 844 -11.41 -25.30 3.72
CA CYS A 844 -10.18 -24.57 4.01
C CYS A 844 -9.22 -25.35 4.92
N LYS A 845 -7.89 -25.12 4.81
CA LYS A 845 -6.92 -25.74 5.74
C LYS A 845 -7.17 -25.27 7.17
N GLU A 846 -6.62 -25.98 8.15
CA GLU A 846 -6.68 -25.55 9.53
C GLU A 846 -6.15 -24.12 9.69
N ASN A 847 -6.85 -23.33 10.52
CA ASN A 847 -6.66 -21.88 10.65
C ASN A 847 -7.03 -21.04 9.42
N TYR A 848 -7.86 -21.56 8.49
CA TYR A 848 -8.49 -20.79 7.41
C TYR A 848 -10.04 -20.89 7.41
N LEU A 849 -10.72 -19.82 7.01
CA LEU A 849 -12.16 -19.64 6.82
C LEU A 849 -12.47 -19.41 5.34
N LEU A 850 -13.64 -19.86 4.90
CA LEU A 850 -14.11 -19.69 3.53
C LEU A 850 -14.82 -18.33 3.36
N GLN A 851 -14.41 -17.58 2.33
CA GLN A 851 -15.05 -16.33 1.92
C GLN A 851 -15.56 -16.46 0.47
N GLY A 852 -16.87 -16.65 0.31
CA GLY A 852 -17.54 -16.87 -0.98
C GLY A 852 -18.76 -17.79 -0.82
N GLN A 853 -19.15 -18.49 -1.88
CA GLN A 853 -20.10 -19.60 -1.78
C GLN A 853 -19.41 -20.85 -1.19
N GLU A 854 -20.14 -21.69 -0.46
CA GLU A 854 -19.58 -22.91 0.14
C GLU A 854 -19.38 -24.05 -0.88
N GLU A 855 -20.15 -24.00 -1.96
CA GLU A 855 -20.02 -24.86 -3.14
C GLU A 855 -19.73 -23.98 -4.38
N ILE A 856 -18.85 -24.44 -5.26
CA ILE A 856 -18.75 -23.94 -6.64
C ILE A 856 -19.61 -24.80 -7.56
N ILE A 857 -20.16 -24.19 -8.61
CA ILE A 857 -21.03 -24.85 -9.58
C ILE A 857 -20.35 -24.83 -10.94
N CYS A 858 -20.36 -25.96 -11.65
CA CYS A 858 -19.96 -26.01 -13.04
C CYS A 858 -21.08 -25.45 -13.92
N GLU A 859 -20.83 -24.36 -14.66
CA GLU A 859 -21.80 -23.77 -15.59
C GLU A 859 -21.11 -23.41 -16.92
N ASN A 860 -21.61 -23.97 -18.02
CA ASN A 860 -21.09 -23.79 -19.39
C ASN A 860 -19.59 -24.07 -19.55
N GLY A 861 -19.03 -24.97 -18.74
CA GLY A 861 -17.61 -25.37 -18.75
C GLY A 861 -16.69 -24.49 -17.92
N LEU A 862 -17.23 -23.59 -17.10
CA LEU A 862 -16.48 -22.77 -16.15
C LEU A 862 -17.01 -22.96 -14.73
N TRP A 863 -16.11 -22.92 -13.75
CA TRP A 863 -16.46 -22.93 -12.33
C TRP A 863 -16.89 -21.54 -11.86
N ASN A 864 -18.18 -21.38 -11.58
CA ASN A 864 -18.72 -20.11 -11.09
C ASN A 864 -18.49 -19.94 -9.57
N SER A 865 -18.42 -18.67 -9.15
CA SER A 865 -18.35 -18.23 -7.74
C SER A 865 -17.14 -18.69 -6.90
N LEU A 866 -15.98 -18.94 -7.54
CA LEU A 866 -14.72 -19.36 -6.89
C LEU A 866 -14.43 -18.64 -5.53
N PRO A 867 -14.53 -19.33 -4.38
CA PRO A 867 -14.35 -18.73 -3.06
C PRO A 867 -12.87 -18.64 -2.66
N ARG A 868 -12.56 -17.89 -1.59
CA ARG A 868 -11.19 -17.68 -1.08
C ARG A 868 -11.05 -18.22 0.34
N CYS A 869 -10.01 -19.01 0.61
CA CYS A 869 -9.65 -19.39 1.97
C CYS A 869 -8.74 -18.31 2.60
N ILE A 870 -9.34 -17.49 3.46
CA ILE A 870 -8.67 -16.44 4.26
C ILE A 870 -8.34 -16.98 5.65
N GLU A 871 -7.39 -16.41 6.39
CA GLU A 871 -7.06 -16.93 7.72
C GLU A 871 -8.25 -16.81 8.70
N LYS A 872 -8.63 -17.93 9.32
CA LYS A 872 -9.61 -18.06 10.43
C LYS A 872 -9.17 -17.25 11.64
N ILE A 873 -7.85 -17.17 11.81
CA ILE A 873 -7.15 -16.30 12.74
C ILE A 873 -6.33 -15.33 11.91
N ARG A 874 -6.99 -14.46 11.14
CA ARG A 874 -6.41 -13.13 10.92
C ARG A 874 -6.21 -12.53 12.30
N LYS A 875 -4.95 -12.47 12.75
CA LYS A 875 -4.60 -11.71 13.95
C LYS A 875 -4.93 -10.25 13.67
N CYS A 876 -5.52 -9.56 14.62
CA CYS A 876 -5.62 -8.12 14.50
C CYS A 876 -4.22 -7.54 14.70
N GLY A 877 -3.81 -6.58 13.84
CA GLY A 877 -2.62 -5.78 14.08
C GLY A 877 -2.80 -4.87 15.30
N ARG A 878 -1.89 -3.92 15.51
CA ARG A 878 -2.02 -2.93 16.59
C ARG A 878 -3.44 -2.32 16.64
N PRO A 879 -4.04 -2.17 17.83
CA PRO A 879 -5.37 -1.58 18.00
C PRO A 879 -5.45 -0.19 17.34
N PRO A 880 -6.59 0.23 16.77
CA PRO A 880 -6.69 1.50 16.06
C PRO A 880 -6.39 2.66 17.01
N PRO A 881 -5.48 3.60 16.67
CA PRO A 881 -5.30 4.79 17.49
C PRO A 881 -6.56 5.64 17.43
N ILE A 882 -7.04 6.07 18.58
CA ILE A 882 -8.15 7.03 18.69
C ILE A 882 -7.61 8.41 19.04
N ASN A 883 -8.21 9.45 18.48
CA ASN A 883 -7.87 10.83 18.84
C ASN A 883 -8.17 11.07 20.33
N ASP A 884 -7.29 11.80 21.00
CA ASP A 884 -7.46 12.21 22.40
C ASP A 884 -7.72 11.04 23.38
N GLY A 885 -7.24 9.83 23.06
CA GLY A 885 -7.31 8.62 23.89
C GLY A 885 -6.04 7.78 23.81
N ASP A 886 -6.00 6.72 24.64
CA ASP A 886 -4.84 5.82 24.80
C ASP A 886 -5.30 4.44 25.30
N ILE A 887 -4.44 3.42 25.17
CA ILE A 887 -4.72 2.03 25.56
C ILE A 887 -4.23 1.83 27.02
N THR A 888 -4.95 1.03 27.82
CA THR A 888 -4.58 0.83 29.24
C THR A 888 -3.39 -0.13 29.46
N THR A 889 -2.97 -0.85 28.41
CA THR A 889 -1.87 -1.84 28.40
C THR A 889 -0.93 -1.61 27.22
N PHE A 890 0.32 -2.12 27.31
CA PHE A 890 1.30 -1.95 26.24
C PHE A 890 0.87 -2.65 24.93
N PRO A 891 0.82 -1.94 23.78
CA PRO A 891 0.30 -2.49 22.54
C PRO A 891 1.26 -3.52 21.91
N LEU A 892 0.81 -4.78 21.85
CA LEU A 892 1.52 -5.87 21.19
C LEU A 892 1.57 -5.68 19.66
N PRO A 893 2.50 -6.34 18.94
CA PRO A 893 2.53 -6.29 17.46
C PRO A 893 1.29 -6.91 16.81
N GLU A 894 0.75 -7.97 17.41
CA GLU A 894 -0.36 -8.77 16.92
C GLU A 894 -1.25 -9.22 18.09
N TYR A 895 -2.54 -9.43 17.83
CA TYR A 895 -3.54 -9.90 18.80
C TYR A 895 -4.37 -11.06 18.21
N VAL A 896 -4.62 -12.10 19.01
CA VAL A 896 -5.47 -13.23 18.60
C VAL A 896 -6.96 -12.84 18.63
N PRO A 897 -7.84 -13.49 17.85
CA PRO A 897 -9.29 -13.27 17.91
C PRO A 897 -9.86 -13.45 19.33
N GLU A 898 -10.95 -12.72 19.60
CA GLU A 898 -11.55 -12.50 20.92
C GLU A 898 -10.61 -11.85 21.98
N SER A 899 -9.38 -11.44 21.62
CA SER A 899 -8.59 -10.52 22.45
C SER A 899 -9.38 -9.21 22.65
N ARG A 900 -9.48 -8.78 23.91
CA ARG A 900 -10.13 -7.52 24.29
C ARG A 900 -9.07 -6.53 24.77
N VAL A 901 -9.05 -5.35 24.15
CA VAL A 901 -8.18 -4.24 24.52
C VAL A 901 -9.04 -3.12 25.10
N GLU A 902 -8.66 -2.61 26.28
CA GLU A 902 -9.36 -1.49 26.91
C GLU A 902 -8.71 -0.16 26.53
N TYR A 903 -9.56 0.79 26.17
CA TYR A 903 -9.21 2.17 25.89
C TYR A 903 -9.64 3.08 27.04
N ARG A 904 -8.84 4.12 27.27
CA ARG A 904 -9.14 5.25 28.15
C ARG A 904 -9.05 6.53 27.33
N CYS A 905 -9.90 7.51 27.62
CA CYS A 905 -9.73 8.84 27.06
C CYS A 905 -8.72 9.65 27.88
N GLN A 906 -8.09 10.63 27.23
CA GLN A 906 -7.21 11.57 27.91
C GLN A 906 -8.04 12.54 28.78
N LYS A 907 -7.36 13.30 29.64
CA LYS A 907 -8.02 14.26 30.55
C LYS A 907 -8.88 15.24 29.75
N TYR A 908 -10.10 15.53 30.24
CA TYR A 908 -11.13 16.38 29.60
C TYR A 908 -11.98 15.73 28.49
N TYR A 909 -11.87 14.41 28.30
CA TYR A 909 -12.64 13.63 27.31
C TYR A 909 -13.40 12.48 27.99
N MET A 910 -14.60 12.20 27.51
CA MET A 910 -15.41 11.04 27.91
C MET A 910 -15.48 10.01 26.78
N LEU A 911 -15.51 8.75 27.19
CA LEU A 911 -15.51 7.60 26.29
C LEU A 911 -16.94 7.28 25.84
N GLN A 912 -17.26 7.53 24.57
CA GLN A 912 -18.52 7.15 23.95
C GLN A 912 -18.36 5.85 23.15
N GLY A 913 -19.25 4.89 23.39
CA GLY A 913 -19.18 3.54 22.82
C GLY A 913 -18.57 2.52 23.80
N SER A 914 -18.13 1.37 23.27
CA SER A 914 -17.54 0.31 24.11
C SER A 914 -16.10 0.65 24.48
N ARG A 915 -15.79 0.76 25.78
CA ARG A 915 -14.39 0.90 26.24
C ARG A 915 -13.49 -0.29 25.87
N PHE A 916 -14.10 -1.44 25.58
CA PHE A 916 -13.42 -2.65 25.15
C PHE A 916 -13.57 -2.81 23.65
N VAL A 917 -12.44 -2.88 22.96
CA VAL A 917 -12.35 -3.19 21.53
C VAL A 917 -11.93 -4.64 21.39
N THR A 918 -12.72 -5.43 20.67
CA THR A 918 -12.51 -6.88 20.55
C THR A 918 -11.99 -7.22 19.16
N CYS A 919 -10.97 -8.06 19.07
CA CYS A 919 -10.46 -8.56 17.79
C CYS A 919 -11.43 -9.62 17.24
N LYS A 920 -12.19 -9.30 16.18
CA LYS A 920 -13.12 -10.23 15.54
C LYS A 920 -12.68 -10.51 14.11
N ASN A 921 -12.20 -11.74 13.87
CA ASN A 921 -11.76 -12.24 12.55
C ASN A 921 -10.77 -11.29 11.83
N GLY A 922 -9.85 -10.67 12.57
CA GLY A 922 -8.84 -9.74 12.04
C GLY A 922 -9.28 -8.29 11.89
N ILE A 923 -10.53 -7.98 12.25
CA ILE A 923 -11.05 -6.61 12.29
C ILE A 923 -11.34 -6.29 13.75
N TRP A 924 -10.79 -5.19 14.24
CA TRP A 924 -11.17 -4.64 15.54
C TRP A 924 -12.61 -4.12 15.44
N THR A 925 -13.46 -4.45 16.42
CA THR A 925 -14.78 -3.79 16.56
C THR A 925 -14.62 -2.26 16.60
N ASP A 926 -15.66 -1.51 16.25
CA ASP A 926 -15.58 -0.04 16.22
C ASP A 926 -14.99 0.53 17.52
N PRO A 927 -13.86 1.26 17.46
CA PRO A 927 -13.18 1.76 18.65
C PRO A 927 -13.98 2.92 19.25
N PRO A 928 -13.95 3.09 20.58
CA PRO A 928 -14.74 4.13 21.22
C PRO A 928 -14.25 5.51 20.84
N THR A 929 -15.19 6.44 20.63
CA THR A 929 -14.87 7.83 20.35
C THR A 929 -14.65 8.57 21.65
N CYS A 930 -13.46 9.13 21.84
CA CYS A 930 -13.22 10.09 22.90
C CYS A 930 -13.83 11.44 22.51
N LEU A 931 -15.08 11.66 22.93
CA LEU A 931 -15.72 12.96 22.79
C LEU A 931 -15.25 13.88 23.91
N ARG A 932 -15.02 15.14 23.57
CA ARG A 932 -14.73 16.18 24.56
C ARG A 932 -15.94 16.31 25.46
N ILE A 933 -15.75 16.31 26.78
CA ILE A 933 -16.88 16.36 27.72
C ILE A 933 -17.61 17.68 27.45
N PRO A 934 -18.90 17.67 27.07
CA PRO A 934 -19.63 18.91 26.90
C PRO A 934 -19.76 19.60 28.25
N CYS A 935 -19.60 20.93 28.28
CA CYS A 935 -19.78 21.67 29.51
C CYS A 935 -21.26 21.76 29.84
N GLY A 936 -21.62 21.51 31.09
CA GLY A 936 -22.94 21.85 31.62
C GLY A 936 -23.14 23.36 31.70
N GLU A 937 -24.27 23.78 32.27
CA GLU A 937 -24.63 25.20 32.38
C GLU A 937 -23.49 26.06 33.00
N PRO A 938 -23.15 27.22 32.42
CA PRO A 938 -22.13 28.13 32.91
C PRO A 938 -22.30 28.52 34.38
N PRO A 939 -21.21 28.77 35.13
CA PRO A 939 -21.29 29.26 36.51
C PRO A 939 -22.09 30.56 36.57
N GLN A 940 -23.08 30.62 37.46
CA GLN A 940 -23.82 31.86 37.71
C GLN A 940 -22.92 32.84 38.47
N ILE A 941 -22.82 34.09 38.01
CA ILE A 941 -22.03 35.16 38.65
C ILE A 941 -22.96 36.25 39.19
N HIS A 942 -22.56 36.89 40.29
CA HIS A 942 -23.36 37.96 40.89
C HIS A 942 -23.41 39.19 39.98
N ASN A 943 -24.63 39.68 39.71
CA ASN A 943 -24.91 40.83 38.84
C ASN A 943 -24.39 40.68 37.40
N GLY A 944 -24.33 39.44 36.88
CA GLY A 944 -23.88 39.16 35.52
C GLY A 944 -24.63 38.00 34.89
N ILE A 945 -25.25 38.27 33.74
CA ILE A 945 -26.13 37.35 33.02
C ILE A 945 -25.51 36.87 31.71
N ILE A 946 -25.94 35.71 31.23
CA ILE A 946 -25.68 35.25 29.85
C ILE A 946 -27.00 35.38 29.08
N PRO A 947 -27.08 36.21 28.01
CA PRO A 947 -28.35 36.50 27.32
C PRO A 947 -29.10 35.29 26.72
N LYS A 948 -28.42 34.15 26.53
CA LYS A 948 -29.00 32.92 26.01
C LYS A 948 -28.29 31.70 26.60
N VAL A 949 -28.94 30.99 27.52
CA VAL A 949 -28.37 29.80 28.18
C VAL A 949 -28.86 28.51 27.50
N SER A 950 -27.92 27.70 27.02
CA SER A 950 -28.14 26.28 26.67
C SER A 950 -27.94 25.39 27.91
N LYS A 951 -28.53 24.19 27.90
CA LYS A 951 -28.31 23.15 28.94
C LYS A 951 -26.98 22.39 28.79
N SER A 952 -26.33 22.53 27.63
CA SER A 952 -25.10 21.84 27.25
C SER A 952 -24.37 22.67 26.20
N TYR A 953 -23.04 22.67 26.27
CA TYR A 953 -22.15 23.40 25.35
C TYR A 953 -21.01 22.50 24.88
N GLU A 954 -20.63 22.63 23.62
CA GLU A 954 -19.53 21.87 23.01
C GLU A 954 -18.16 22.47 23.35
N PHE A 955 -17.10 21.67 23.17
CA PHE A 955 -15.74 22.13 23.46
C PHE A 955 -15.34 23.29 22.55
N GLY A 956 -14.74 24.32 23.13
CA GLY A 956 -14.35 25.52 22.40
C GLY A 956 -15.51 26.46 22.09
N GLU A 957 -16.75 26.12 22.47
CA GLU A 957 -17.81 27.13 22.52
C GLU A 957 -17.49 28.16 23.60
N GLU A 958 -17.82 29.41 23.27
CA GLU A 958 -17.53 30.58 24.07
C GLU A 958 -18.83 31.27 24.48
N VAL A 959 -19.03 31.43 25.78
CA VAL A 959 -20.15 32.20 26.33
C VAL A 959 -19.64 33.49 26.93
N THR A 960 -20.25 34.61 26.52
CA THR A 960 -19.92 35.95 26.99
C THR A 960 -20.94 36.38 28.03
N TYR A 961 -20.46 36.74 29.22
CA TYR A 961 -21.29 37.37 30.23
C TYR A 961 -21.48 38.86 29.91
N THR A 962 -22.67 39.35 30.18
CA THR A 962 -22.99 40.78 30.21
C THR A 962 -23.37 41.14 31.63
N CYS A 963 -22.67 42.11 32.22
CA CYS A 963 -22.99 42.60 33.55
C CYS A 963 -24.29 43.42 33.57
N GLU A 964 -24.99 43.41 34.70
CA GLU A 964 -26.21 44.19 34.92
C GLU A 964 -25.92 45.70 35.00
N GLU A 965 -26.96 46.53 34.85
CA GLU A 965 -26.80 47.97 34.68
C GLU A 965 -26.11 48.65 35.89
N GLY A 966 -24.94 49.22 35.62
CA GLY A 966 -24.06 49.84 36.63
C GLY A 966 -22.89 48.97 37.11
N TYR A 967 -22.77 47.73 36.62
CA TYR A 967 -21.59 46.88 36.83
C TYR A 967 -20.77 46.77 35.54
N ASN A 968 -19.44 46.81 35.64
CA ASN A 968 -18.54 46.49 34.52
C ASN A 968 -17.87 45.14 34.74
N ILE A 969 -17.52 44.49 33.64
CA ILE A 969 -16.88 43.19 33.64
C ILE A 969 -15.38 43.32 33.91
N ASP A 970 -14.88 42.55 34.88
CA ASP A 970 -13.49 42.49 35.30
C ASP A 970 -12.94 41.07 35.07
N GLY A 971 -11.81 40.99 34.37
CA GLY A 971 -11.34 39.75 33.75
C GLY A 971 -11.82 39.61 32.30
N LEU A 972 -11.71 38.41 31.75
CA LEU A 972 -12.12 38.13 30.37
C LEU A 972 -13.64 37.94 30.32
N ALA A 973 -14.35 38.78 29.55
CA ALA A 973 -15.81 38.76 29.46
C ALA A 973 -16.40 37.43 28.96
N THR A 974 -15.59 36.67 28.24
CA THR A 974 -15.92 35.41 27.60
C THR A 974 -15.21 34.26 28.31
N ILE A 975 -15.93 33.19 28.60
CA ILE A 975 -15.37 31.92 29.04
C ILE A 975 -15.52 30.85 27.96
N THR A 976 -14.51 29.99 27.85
CA THR A 976 -14.45 28.91 26.87
C THR A 976 -14.73 27.57 27.54
N CYS A 977 -15.54 26.71 26.92
CA CYS A 977 -15.72 25.34 27.40
C CYS A 977 -14.44 24.52 27.13
N SER A 978 -13.75 24.12 28.19
CA SER A 978 -12.49 23.36 28.14
C SER A 978 -12.67 21.91 28.60
N GLY A 979 -13.72 21.25 28.08
CA GLY A 979 -13.94 19.81 28.19
C GLY A 979 -14.45 19.37 29.56
N GLY A 980 -15.69 19.74 29.87
CA GLY A 980 -16.37 19.44 31.14
C GLY A 980 -16.07 20.46 32.25
N THR A 981 -15.08 21.33 32.06
CA THR A 981 -14.81 22.48 32.93
C THR A 981 -14.79 23.77 32.13
N TRP A 982 -15.43 24.81 32.67
CA TRP A 982 -15.34 26.18 32.17
C TRP A 982 -14.02 26.84 32.60
N SER A 983 -13.49 27.74 31.78
CA SER A 983 -12.43 28.66 32.23
C SER A 983 -12.95 29.59 33.34
N SER A 984 -12.04 30.17 34.14
CA SER A 984 -12.39 31.05 35.27
C SER A 984 -13.34 32.18 34.85
N PRO A 985 -14.53 32.31 35.46
CA PRO A 985 -15.51 33.32 35.07
C PRO A 985 -15.08 34.74 35.51
N PRO A 986 -15.46 35.78 34.74
CA PRO A 986 -15.21 37.17 35.12
C PRO A 986 -16.05 37.58 36.32
N GLN A 987 -15.70 38.71 36.94
CA GLN A 987 -16.48 39.32 38.02
C GLN A 987 -17.12 40.62 37.53
N CYS A 988 -18.43 40.77 37.76
CA CYS A 988 -19.12 42.03 37.55
C CYS A 988 -18.86 42.95 38.75
N LYS A 989 -17.88 43.84 38.62
CA LYS A 989 -17.55 44.84 39.65
C LYS A 989 -18.51 46.02 39.53
N ASP A 990 -19.03 46.47 40.67
CA ASP A 990 -19.86 47.68 40.70
C ASP A 990 -19.01 48.87 40.27
N VAL A 991 -19.48 49.60 39.27
CA VAL A 991 -18.86 50.84 38.79
C VAL A 991 -19.75 52.05 39.02
N ARG A 992 -20.89 51.89 39.69
CA ARG A 992 -21.61 53.04 40.23
C ARG A 992 -20.84 53.56 41.43
N CYS A 993 -20.69 54.88 41.49
CA CYS A 993 -20.31 55.50 42.74
C CYS A 993 -21.50 55.44 43.71
N SER A 994 -21.20 55.08 44.95
CA SER A 994 -22.12 55.28 46.07
C SER A 994 -22.21 56.78 46.42
N ARG A 995 -22.72 57.13 47.62
CA ARG A 995 -22.95 58.54 48.00
C ARG A 995 -21.68 59.40 47.79
N PRO A 996 -21.80 60.65 47.29
CA PRO A 996 -20.66 61.53 47.09
C PRO A 996 -19.88 61.77 48.38
N PRO A 997 -18.54 61.93 48.34
CA PRO A 997 -17.74 62.11 49.54
C PRO A 997 -18.10 63.43 50.22
N ARG A 998 -17.89 63.50 51.54
CA ARG A 998 -17.94 64.78 52.26
C ARG A 998 -16.53 65.34 52.34
N PHE A 999 -16.34 66.55 51.83
CA PHE A 999 -15.08 67.28 51.92
C PHE A 999 -15.18 68.32 53.02
N ASN A 1000 -14.10 68.51 53.77
CA ASN A 1000 -14.10 69.44 54.89
C ASN A 1000 -14.31 70.86 54.37
N ASN A 1001 -15.19 71.61 55.04
CA ASN A 1001 -15.53 72.99 54.70
C ASN A 1001 -16.08 73.19 53.27
N ALA A 1002 -16.75 72.17 52.71
CA ALA A 1002 -17.43 72.24 51.42
C ALA A 1002 -18.83 71.57 51.42
N ASP A 1003 -19.81 72.26 50.83
CA ASP A 1003 -21.20 71.82 50.64
C ASP A 1003 -21.43 71.29 49.21
N MET A 1004 -22.27 70.26 49.05
CA MET A 1004 -22.72 69.76 47.75
C MET A 1004 -23.91 70.59 47.21
N VAL A 1005 -23.86 71.03 45.95
CA VAL A 1005 -24.85 71.95 45.36
C VAL A 1005 -25.99 71.22 44.62
N VAL A 1006 -26.74 70.37 45.36
CA VAL A 1006 -28.02 69.73 44.92
C VAL A 1006 -27.87 68.71 43.75
N THR A 1007 -28.73 67.70 43.51
CA THR A 1007 -29.59 66.88 44.40
C THR A 1007 -28.88 65.55 44.71
N SER A 1008 -29.18 64.91 45.85
CA SER A 1008 -28.65 63.57 46.13
C SER A 1008 -29.38 62.48 45.34
N LYS A 1009 -28.75 61.92 44.29
CA LYS A 1009 -29.12 60.59 43.77
C LYS A 1009 -28.79 59.50 44.81
N SER A 1010 -29.35 58.30 44.64
CA SER A 1010 -29.02 57.10 45.42
C SER A 1010 -27.69 56.45 44.98
N TYR A 1011 -27.37 56.54 43.69
CA TYR A 1011 -26.13 56.10 43.05
C TYR A 1011 -25.80 57.02 41.86
N TYR A 1012 -24.56 57.01 41.39
CA TYR A 1012 -24.06 57.84 40.28
C TYR A 1012 -23.26 56.99 39.29
N MET A 1013 -23.38 57.27 38.00
CA MET A 1013 -22.72 56.50 36.93
C MET A 1013 -21.31 57.03 36.63
N PRO A 1014 -20.36 56.22 36.12
CA PRO A 1014 -19.08 56.71 35.64
C PRO A 1014 -19.24 57.87 34.65
N GLY A 1015 -18.60 59.01 34.94
CA GLY A 1015 -18.76 60.25 34.20
C GLY A 1015 -19.78 61.24 34.76
N ASP A 1016 -20.69 60.83 35.66
CA ASP A 1016 -21.52 61.78 36.42
C ASP A 1016 -20.60 62.74 37.21
N LYS A 1017 -20.90 64.04 37.14
CA LYS A 1017 -20.24 65.07 37.94
C LYS A 1017 -21.12 65.54 39.09
N VAL A 1018 -20.50 65.81 40.22
CA VAL A 1018 -21.10 66.48 41.38
C VAL A 1018 -20.29 67.75 41.68
N VAL A 1019 -20.97 68.87 41.89
CA VAL A 1019 -20.34 70.18 42.12
C VAL A 1019 -20.46 70.56 43.59
N TYR A 1020 -19.34 71.01 44.17
CA TYR A 1020 -19.25 71.48 45.53
C TYR A 1020 -19.00 73.01 45.58
N ARG A 1021 -19.32 73.63 46.71
CA ARG A 1021 -18.97 75.03 47.04
C ARG A 1021 -18.27 75.05 48.40
N CYS A 1022 -17.30 75.94 48.59
CA CYS A 1022 -16.73 76.12 49.93
C CYS A 1022 -17.74 76.78 50.88
N LEU A 1023 -17.62 76.47 52.17
CA LEU A 1023 -18.30 77.20 53.24
C LEU A 1023 -17.66 78.59 53.43
N SER A 1024 -18.35 79.47 54.17
CA SER A 1024 -17.86 80.83 54.44
C SER A 1024 -16.44 80.79 55.04
N ASN A 1025 -15.61 81.74 54.61
CA ASN A 1025 -14.23 81.97 55.05
C ASN A 1025 -13.17 81.04 54.43
N PHE A 1026 -13.54 80.13 53.52
CA PHE A 1026 -12.61 79.28 52.77
C PHE A 1026 -12.67 79.59 51.27
N GLN A 1027 -11.53 79.51 50.57
CA GLN A 1027 -11.49 79.65 49.10
C GLN A 1027 -11.15 78.32 48.39
N PRO A 1028 -11.72 78.06 47.20
CA PRO A 1028 -11.46 76.85 46.42
C PRO A 1028 -10.11 76.92 45.71
N GLU A 1029 -9.20 76.01 46.07
CA GLU A 1029 -7.91 75.83 45.43
C GLU A 1029 -8.00 74.70 44.37
N GLY A 1030 -8.41 75.06 43.15
CA GLY A 1030 -8.52 74.13 42.03
C GLY A 1030 -9.97 73.73 41.69
N SER A 1031 -10.17 72.47 41.31
CA SER A 1031 -11.47 71.98 40.81
C SER A 1031 -12.46 71.68 41.93
N THR A 1032 -13.62 72.34 41.90
CA THR A 1032 -14.77 72.02 42.77
C THR A 1032 -15.71 70.96 42.20
N GLU A 1033 -15.45 70.46 40.98
CA GLU A 1033 -16.12 69.29 40.42
C GLU A 1033 -15.47 67.99 40.91
N VAL A 1034 -16.30 67.03 41.32
CA VAL A 1034 -15.91 65.65 41.63
C VAL A 1034 -16.64 64.73 40.66
N ILE A 1035 -15.89 63.84 40.01
CA ILE A 1035 -16.37 63.01 38.89
C ILE A 1035 -16.37 61.54 39.33
N CYS A 1036 -17.44 60.81 39.06
CA CYS A 1036 -17.47 59.37 39.29
C CYS A 1036 -16.58 58.64 38.28
N ILE A 1037 -15.70 57.74 38.72
CA ILE A 1037 -14.78 56.99 37.82
C ILE A 1037 -14.88 55.46 37.97
N GLY A 1038 -15.98 54.95 38.53
CA GLY A 1038 -16.16 53.55 38.89
C GLY A 1038 -16.70 53.45 40.31
N PRO A 1039 -16.26 52.49 41.14
CA PRO A 1039 -16.65 52.45 42.56
C PRO A 1039 -16.10 53.64 43.38
N ASN A 1040 -15.17 54.42 42.81
CA ASN A 1040 -14.46 55.52 43.45
C ASN A 1040 -14.79 56.86 42.77
N TRP A 1041 -14.76 57.92 43.58
CA TRP A 1041 -14.83 59.31 43.12
C TRP A 1041 -13.43 59.86 42.82
N LYS A 1042 -13.32 60.72 41.79
CA LYS A 1042 -12.09 61.43 41.42
C LYS A 1042 -12.35 62.94 41.38
N GLY A 1043 -11.63 63.65 42.21
CA GLY A 1043 -11.78 65.08 42.45
C GLY A 1043 -11.61 65.34 43.94
N ASP A 1044 -10.94 66.42 44.28
CA ASP A 1044 -10.60 66.78 45.66
C ASP A 1044 -10.82 68.30 45.83
N PRO A 1045 -12.04 68.73 46.16
CA PRO A 1045 -12.39 70.15 46.35
C PRO A 1045 -11.70 70.72 47.59
N GLN A 1046 -10.45 71.13 47.43
CA GLN A 1046 -9.65 71.73 48.49
C GLN A 1046 -10.14 73.15 48.80
N CYS A 1047 -10.91 73.30 49.88
CA CYS A 1047 -11.31 74.58 50.45
C CYS A 1047 -10.32 74.97 51.55
N LYS A 1048 -9.36 75.86 51.26
CA LYS A 1048 -8.25 76.17 52.17
C LYS A 1048 -8.56 77.29 53.15
N GLU A 1049 -8.04 77.08 54.35
CA GLU A 1049 -7.75 78.05 55.41
C GLU A 1049 -6.31 78.59 55.23
N GLU A 1050 -5.92 79.63 55.97
CA GLU A 1050 -4.56 80.20 55.87
C GLU A 1050 -3.44 79.28 56.41
N ILE A 1051 -2.19 79.65 56.11
CA ILE A 1051 -1.05 78.72 55.94
C ILE A 1051 -0.46 78.19 57.27
N ARG A 1052 -0.11 76.89 57.31
CA ARG A 1052 0.46 76.19 58.48
C ARG A 1052 1.98 76.27 58.60
N LYS A 1053 2.48 76.36 59.84
CA LYS A 1053 3.89 76.42 60.28
C LYS A 1053 4.54 75.02 60.41
N CYS A 1054 5.88 74.97 60.53
CA CYS A 1054 6.65 73.78 60.94
C CYS A 1054 7.00 73.81 62.43
N GLY A 1055 7.20 72.64 63.05
CA GLY A 1055 7.84 72.49 64.38
C GLY A 1055 9.37 72.60 64.33
N PRO A 1056 10.09 72.24 65.41
CA PRO A 1056 11.55 72.33 65.45
C PRO A 1056 12.23 71.38 64.43
N PRO A 1057 13.40 71.75 63.88
CA PRO A 1057 14.12 70.96 62.88
C PRO A 1057 14.84 69.73 63.47
N PRO A 1058 15.01 68.63 62.69
CA PRO A 1058 15.53 67.35 63.20
C PRO A 1058 17.06 67.34 63.42
N SER A 1059 17.53 66.70 64.49
CA SER A 1059 18.97 66.51 64.78
C SER A 1059 19.64 65.52 63.81
N ILE A 1060 20.95 65.67 63.59
CA ILE A 1060 21.79 64.74 62.80
C ILE A 1060 23.00 64.24 63.61
N ASP A 1061 23.53 63.08 63.24
CA ASP A 1061 24.74 62.54 63.85
C ASP A 1061 26.00 63.32 63.40
N ASN A 1062 26.89 63.59 64.36
CA ASN A 1062 28.16 64.29 64.16
C ASN A 1062 28.06 65.67 63.47
N GLY A 1063 26.95 66.41 63.69
CA GLY A 1063 26.79 67.79 63.24
C GLY A 1063 25.68 68.56 63.96
N ASP A 1064 25.89 69.86 64.16
CA ASP A 1064 24.97 70.73 64.90
C ASP A 1064 24.25 71.71 63.95
N ILE A 1065 23.11 72.24 64.40
CA ILE A 1065 22.48 73.42 63.79
C ILE A 1065 23.26 74.66 64.23
N THR A 1066 23.58 75.57 63.30
CA THR A 1066 24.42 76.75 63.59
C THR A 1066 23.71 77.87 64.35
N THR A 1067 22.44 77.66 64.74
CA THR A 1067 21.55 78.63 65.39
C THR A 1067 20.65 77.93 66.40
N PHE A 1068 20.34 78.58 67.52
CA PHE A 1068 19.42 78.03 68.53
C PHE A 1068 18.05 77.68 67.94
N PRO A 1069 17.52 76.45 68.16
CA PRO A 1069 16.21 76.05 67.65
C PRO A 1069 15.04 76.82 68.30
N LEU A 1070 14.10 77.28 67.47
CA LEU A 1070 12.81 77.80 67.91
C LEU A 1070 11.77 76.67 68.00
N PRO A 1071 10.71 76.81 68.83
CA PRO A 1071 9.65 75.79 68.92
C PRO A 1071 8.74 75.75 67.69
N GLU A 1072 8.62 76.84 66.93
CA GLU A 1072 7.87 76.91 65.67
C GLU A 1072 8.62 77.75 64.63
N TYR A 1073 8.43 77.41 63.35
CA TYR A 1073 9.01 78.10 62.20
C TYR A 1073 7.95 78.41 61.14
N ALA A 1074 7.99 79.61 60.55
CA ALA A 1074 7.10 80.00 59.47
C ALA A 1074 7.42 79.23 58.15
N PRO A 1075 6.46 79.11 57.21
CA PRO A 1075 6.73 78.59 55.87
C PRO A 1075 7.94 79.25 55.20
N GLU A 1076 8.70 78.46 54.44
CA GLU A 1076 9.97 78.84 53.78
C GLU A 1076 11.12 79.27 54.71
N SER A 1077 10.96 79.18 56.04
CA SER A 1077 12.08 79.35 56.98
C SER A 1077 13.20 78.35 56.70
N ARG A 1078 14.46 78.77 56.87
CA ARG A 1078 15.65 77.95 56.58
C ARG A 1078 16.59 77.90 57.77
N VAL A 1079 17.17 76.72 58.04
CA VAL A 1079 18.20 76.50 59.06
C VAL A 1079 19.45 75.87 58.43
N GLU A 1080 20.64 76.18 58.96
CA GLU A 1080 21.93 75.66 58.47
C GLU A 1080 22.51 74.64 59.46
N TYR A 1081 23.00 73.52 58.92
CA TYR A 1081 23.67 72.45 59.65
C TYR A 1081 25.17 72.46 59.34
N ARG A 1082 25.99 72.20 60.36
CA ARG A 1082 27.45 72.13 60.26
C ARG A 1082 27.97 70.90 60.99
N CYS A 1083 28.59 69.99 60.23
CA CYS A 1083 29.30 68.85 60.79
C CYS A 1083 30.38 69.27 61.80
N HIS A 1084 30.65 68.40 62.77
CA HIS A 1084 31.72 68.59 63.74
C HIS A 1084 33.10 68.61 63.07
N GLN A 1085 34.10 69.11 63.79
CA GLN A 1085 35.44 69.31 63.23
C GLN A 1085 36.04 67.98 62.73
N PHE A 1086 36.62 68.01 61.53
CA PHE A 1086 37.15 66.85 60.79
C PHE A 1086 36.12 65.87 60.20
N TYR A 1087 34.84 66.22 60.14
CA TYR A 1087 33.83 65.54 59.33
C TYR A 1087 33.51 66.33 58.04
N VAL A 1088 33.01 65.66 57.00
CA VAL A 1088 32.67 66.29 55.70
C VAL A 1088 31.19 66.08 55.36
N SER A 1089 30.47 67.17 55.08
CA SER A 1089 29.04 67.12 54.74
C SER A 1089 28.79 66.59 53.33
N GLN A 1090 27.88 65.63 53.22
CA GLN A 1090 27.28 65.15 51.97
C GLN A 1090 25.77 65.50 51.99
N GLY A 1091 25.33 66.32 51.03
CA GLY A 1091 23.95 66.82 50.96
C GLY A 1091 23.85 68.35 51.04
N SER A 1092 22.62 68.88 51.05
CA SER A 1092 22.39 70.31 51.30
C SER A 1092 22.62 70.62 52.77
N ARG A 1093 23.48 71.60 53.07
CA ARG A 1093 23.63 72.09 54.46
C ARG A 1093 22.42 72.89 54.97
N PHE A 1094 21.56 73.36 54.06
CA PHE A 1094 20.40 74.19 54.36
C PHE A 1094 19.13 73.37 54.24
N VAL A 1095 18.38 73.33 55.33
CA VAL A 1095 17.09 72.63 55.46
C VAL A 1095 15.97 73.68 55.53
N THR A 1096 14.88 73.46 54.81
CA THR A 1096 13.82 74.47 54.59
C THR A 1096 12.46 73.92 55.01
N CYS A 1097 11.68 74.73 55.73
CA CYS A 1097 10.30 74.43 56.12
C CYS A 1097 9.38 74.63 54.91
N LYS A 1098 8.72 73.57 54.44
CA LYS A 1098 7.75 73.64 53.33
C LYS A 1098 6.46 72.95 53.75
N ASN A 1099 5.36 73.71 53.76
CA ASN A 1099 4.00 73.24 54.08
C ASN A 1099 3.90 72.41 55.39
N GLY A 1100 4.65 72.79 56.43
CA GLY A 1100 4.68 72.12 57.73
C GLY A 1100 5.71 70.99 57.89
N ILE A 1101 6.48 70.67 56.85
CA ILE A 1101 7.48 69.59 56.84
C ILE A 1101 8.88 70.16 56.50
N TRP A 1102 9.94 69.62 57.09
CA TRP A 1102 11.33 69.98 56.78
C TRP A 1102 11.89 69.13 55.62
N THR A 1103 12.69 69.73 54.75
CA THR A 1103 13.46 69.01 53.72
C THR A 1103 14.63 68.20 54.31
N ASP A 1104 15.11 67.18 53.59
CA ASP A 1104 16.18 66.27 54.05
C ASP A 1104 17.47 67.00 54.50
N PRO A 1105 18.05 66.63 55.67
CA PRO A 1105 19.28 67.22 56.21
C PRO A 1105 20.57 66.58 55.63
N PRO A 1106 21.75 67.20 55.81
CA PRO A 1106 23.02 66.65 55.34
C PRO A 1106 23.54 65.52 56.23
N ILE A 1107 24.39 64.65 55.66
CA ILE A 1107 25.05 63.55 56.36
C ILE A 1107 26.54 63.90 56.57
N CYS A 1108 27.09 63.62 57.75
CA CYS A 1108 28.47 63.96 58.13
C CYS A 1108 29.41 62.75 58.05
N LEU A 1109 30.35 62.75 57.10
CA LEU A 1109 31.28 61.63 56.83
C LEU A 1109 32.58 61.71 57.65
N GLU A 1110 33.00 60.58 58.23
CA GLU A 1110 34.28 60.44 58.95
C GLU A 1110 35.52 60.62 58.06
N THR A 1111 36.63 61.07 58.65
CA THR A 1111 37.96 61.14 58.02
C THR A 1111 38.92 60.09 58.57
N CYS A 1112 39.88 59.64 57.76
CA CYS A 1112 40.81 58.58 58.16
C CYS A 1112 42.07 59.16 58.81
N THR A 1113 42.49 58.61 59.95
CA THR A 1113 43.70 59.04 60.66
C THR A 1113 44.90 58.16 60.30
N ILE A 1114 45.99 58.76 59.81
CA ILE A 1114 47.25 58.06 59.54
C ILE A 1114 48.00 57.86 60.86
N SER A 1115 48.18 56.60 61.27
CA SER A 1115 48.77 56.23 62.56
C SER A 1115 50.26 55.92 62.42
N GLU A 1116 51.10 56.78 63.00
CA GLU A 1116 52.55 56.61 63.00
C GLU A 1116 53.01 55.29 63.63
N ARG A 1117 52.30 54.81 64.67
CA ARG A 1117 52.57 53.51 65.30
C ARG A 1117 52.35 52.33 64.34
N ILE A 1118 51.42 52.45 63.39
CA ILE A 1118 51.22 51.45 62.33
C ILE A 1118 52.30 51.60 61.26
N MET A 1119 52.64 52.83 60.87
CA MET A 1119 53.70 53.08 59.89
C MET A 1119 55.06 52.52 60.34
N ARG A 1120 55.46 52.79 61.60
CA ARG A 1120 56.68 52.20 62.20
C ARG A 1120 56.61 50.67 62.29
N ARG A 1121 55.45 50.08 62.62
CA ARG A 1121 55.28 48.61 62.69
C ARG A 1121 55.41 47.94 61.31
N ASN A 1122 55.03 48.65 60.25
CA ASN A 1122 55.03 48.16 58.88
C ASN A 1122 56.30 48.57 58.10
N ASN A 1123 57.30 49.17 58.75
CA ASN A 1123 58.54 49.71 58.14
C ASN A 1123 58.30 50.72 57.00
N ILE A 1124 57.23 51.51 57.08
CA ILE A 1124 56.87 52.52 56.08
C ILE A 1124 56.89 53.95 56.63
N GLN A 1125 56.99 54.91 55.72
CA GLN A 1125 56.91 56.35 55.95
C GLN A 1125 56.00 57.01 54.90
N LEU A 1126 55.61 58.26 55.12
CA LEU A 1126 54.88 59.05 54.12
C LEU A 1126 55.83 59.62 53.09
N ARG A 1127 55.48 59.50 51.80
CA ARG A 1127 56.40 59.81 50.69
C ARG A 1127 56.76 61.29 50.55
N TRP A 1128 55.92 62.19 51.07
CA TRP A 1128 55.98 63.63 50.74
C TRP A 1128 55.75 64.61 51.92
N LYS A 1129 55.66 64.15 53.19
CA LYS A 1129 55.40 65.04 54.35
C LYS A 1129 56.04 64.56 55.66
N HIS A 1130 56.51 65.52 56.47
CA HIS A 1130 57.26 65.29 57.72
C HIS A 1130 56.54 65.84 58.97
N THR A 1131 55.26 65.50 59.20
CA THR A 1131 54.51 65.94 60.41
C THR A 1131 53.73 64.80 61.07
N GLU A 1132 53.81 64.68 62.39
CA GLU A 1132 53.60 63.44 63.17
C GLU A 1132 52.14 62.93 63.32
N LYS A 1133 51.17 63.52 62.62
CA LYS A 1133 49.80 63.00 62.44
C LYS A 1133 49.18 63.65 61.21
N ILE A 1134 48.55 62.84 60.35
CA ILE A 1134 47.85 63.35 59.16
C ILE A 1134 46.45 62.73 59.08
N TYR A 1135 45.45 63.59 58.93
CA TYR A 1135 44.06 63.21 58.67
C TYR A 1135 43.81 63.31 57.16
N SER A 1136 43.37 62.22 56.54
CA SER A 1136 43.01 62.18 55.12
C SER A 1136 41.50 62.26 54.95
N ARG A 1137 41.05 63.08 53.99
CA ARG A 1137 39.64 63.13 53.58
C ARG A 1137 39.25 61.83 52.84
N PRO A 1138 37.98 61.40 52.91
CA PRO A 1138 37.47 60.30 52.10
C PRO A 1138 37.80 60.45 50.62
N ARG A 1139 38.10 59.31 49.97
CA ARG A 1139 38.42 59.17 48.54
C ARG A 1139 39.68 59.92 48.06
N LEU A 1140 40.46 60.53 48.95
CA LEU A 1140 41.76 61.10 48.65
C LEU A 1140 42.86 60.04 48.77
N HIS A 1141 43.84 60.08 47.86
CA HIS A 1141 44.99 59.16 47.84
C HIS A 1141 46.07 59.58 48.84
N ILE A 1142 46.66 58.61 49.52
CA ILE A 1142 47.79 58.73 50.44
C ILE A 1142 48.96 57.94 49.83
N GLU A 1143 50.12 58.57 49.70
CA GLU A 1143 51.33 57.91 49.20
C GLU A 1143 52.34 57.64 50.33
N PHE A 1144 52.67 56.37 50.47
CA PHE A 1144 53.69 55.85 51.38
C PHE A 1144 54.95 55.44 50.61
N SER A 1145 56.03 55.13 51.33
CA SER A 1145 57.25 54.49 50.85
C SER A 1145 57.87 53.66 51.98
N CYS A 1146 58.78 52.73 51.68
CA CYS A 1146 59.54 52.06 52.73
C CYS A 1146 60.46 53.04 53.47
N ILE A 1147 60.74 52.75 54.73
CA ILE A 1147 61.86 53.35 55.47
C ILE A 1147 63.17 52.84 54.84
N TRP A 1148 64.19 53.71 54.79
CA TRP A 1148 65.45 53.41 54.14
C TRP A 1148 66.14 52.19 54.78
N GLY A 1149 66.38 51.14 53.99
CA GLY A 1149 66.87 49.83 54.44
C GLY A 1149 65.88 48.67 54.18
N TYR A 1150 64.59 48.95 54.06
CA TYR A 1150 63.54 47.94 53.81
C TYR A 1150 63.01 47.98 52.37
N ARG A 1151 62.47 46.87 51.87
CA ARG A 1151 61.81 46.74 50.56
C ARG A 1151 60.35 46.31 50.71
N MET A 1152 59.54 46.43 49.66
CA MET A 1152 58.12 46.06 49.73
C MET A 1152 57.98 44.56 50.02
N ALA A 1153 57.15 44.21 51.01
CA ALA A 1153 56.89 42.82 51.36
C ALA A 1153 56.05 42.11 50.29
N GLU A 1154 56.28 40.81 50.08
CA GLU A 1154 55.59 40.06 49.04
C GLU A 1154 54.09 39.89 49.39
N GLY A 1155 53.21 40.43 48.54
CA GLY A 1155 51.76 40.52 48.83
C GLY A 1155 51.31 41.78 49.58
N SER A 1156 52.20 42.75 49.84
CA SER A 1156 51.83 44.05 50.43
C SER A 1156 50.71 44.76 49.64
N PRO A 1157 49.76 45.45 50.32
CA PRO A 1157 48.92 46.46 49.69
C PRO A 1157 49.75 47.52 48.93
N PRO A 1158 49.21 48.16 47.89
CA PRO A 1158 49.94 49.15 47.11
C PRO A 1158 50.27 50.40 47.93
N PHE A 1159 51.42 51.03 47.67
CA PHE A 1159 51.85 52.26 48.36
C PHE A 1159 50.94 53.49 48.19
N ARG A 1160 49.90 53.41 47.35
CA ARG A 1160 48.97 54.50 47.02
C ARG A 1160 47.54 54.17 47.43
N SER A 1161 47.29 54.14 48.73
CA SER A 1161 45.99 53.79 49.32
C SER A 1161 45.00 54.95 49.31
N ILE A 1162 43.70 54.67 49.46
CA ILE A 1162 42.65 55.68 49.63
C ILE A 1162 41.99 55.55 51.01
N CYS A 1163 41.53 56.68 51.54
CA CYS A 1163 40.66 56.72 52.71
C CYS A 1163 39.22 56.33 52.34
N VAL A 1164 38.67 55.29 52.97
CA VAL A 1164 37.26 54.88 52.83
C VAL A 1164 36.72 54.58 54.23
N GLU A 1165 35.64 55.27 54.63
CA GLU A 1165 34.89 55.01 55.87
C GLU A 1165 35.80 54.84 57.10
N GLY A 1166 36.58 55.89 57.40
CA GLY A 1166 37.53 55.95 58.52
C GLY A 1166 38.80 55.10 58.37
N LYS A 1167 38.85 54.15 57.42
CA LYS A 1167 39.91 53.13 57.29
C LYS A 1167 40.88 53.39 56.14
N ILE A 1168 42.12 52.94 56.35
CA ILE A 1168 43.23 52.94 55.37
C ILE A 1168 43.87 51.57 55.39
N ASN A 1169 44.04 50.95 54.21
CA ASN A 1169 44.89 49.77 54.07
C ASN A 1169 46.35 50.22 53.95
N TYR A 1170 47.19 49.88 54.92
CA TYR A 1170 48.60 50.28 54.93
C TYR A 1170 49.46 49.26 54.16
N PRO A 1171 50.44 49.69 53.34
CA PRO A 1171 51.47 48.81 52.81
C PRO A 1171 52.38 48.25 53.92
N ILE A 1172 53.25 47.30 53.57
CA ILE A 1172 54.21 46.64 54.46
C ILE A 1172 55.57 46.56 53.75
N CYS A 1173 56.65 46.82 54.48
CA CYS A 1173 58.02 46.59 54.03
C CYS A 1173 58.79 45.66 54.98
N GLU A 1174 59.73 44.91 54.44
CA GLU A 1174 60.59 43.91 55.10
C GLU A 1174 62.03 43.95 54.56
#